data_AF-A0A355GG11-F1
#
_entry.id   AF-A0A355GG11-F1
#
_cell.length_a   1.000
_cell.length_b   1.000
_cell.length_c   1.000
_cell.angle_alpha   90.00
_cell.angle_beta   90.00
_cell.angle_gamma   90.00
#
_symmetry.space_group_name_H-M   'P 1'
#
loop_
_entity.id
_entity.type
_entity.pdbx_description
1 polymer ?
#
loop_
_entity_poly.entity_id
_entity_poly.type
_entity_poly.pdbx_seq_one_letter_code
_entity_poly.pdbx_strand_id
1 'polypeptide(L)'
;MKKLIEGLKHFQNHVLWERREQYERSAQSQKPQAFLITCSDSHVLPDIFMQADPGNLFVTRNAVNLVHPCDGPTGEMATIEYAVSALGVTDIIICGHYDCGSVRAILHPEKAVNLCKTNEWLARVAETSETIRREHPSIEGVALWNKAVERNVLLQVENLAKHPAVAAALTAGTLHLHAWVLRFETGDVLAYDQASKAFAPLAETPVVHADRPDSKTSSRSPENMGSPKASRVAKPPKWFEVLKSDIPSSLVVFMVALPLCLAIAKACGVPAEVGLITGIIGGILVGLIAGSPLQVSGPAAGLIVILLDIVEKQGIGMLGVVVFLAGLIQFAAGLLRLGQWFRAVSPAVILGMLAGIGAVIFSQQFHVALDDAPDRNPLVNFVNIPRALTHVFVGHDGHPGHLSAALVGAATLLILVFWKRIVPEKLRAVPAVIVSIVVVTAVSAFLALPIERVEFDSLGAAVKWVNFGSLPEILTSPSVWKVALIVAFVTSAQTLLTAAAVDRMHQGPRTRYDRELAAQGVGNAICGLMGALPMAGVIVRSSANVDAGARTRWSAVFHGAWLLIFALLFPQLLRMLPTSALAALLVLTGVKLLGIRAIRALWQESRSEGIICVITACAVVTLDLLTGVLVGIGFSIIKLIYTFSRLSISHRCDPDGDRRTLVLEGSATFIRLPKLAAALEAVPSGTVLHIDLKGLSYIDHA
;
A
#
# COMPACT_ATOMS: atom_id res chain seq x y z
N MET A 1 4.35 -9.32 -29.26
CA MET A 1 3.57 -8.17 -28.77
C MET A 1 2.89 -8.36 -27.41
N LYS A 2 2.19 -9.46 -27.13
CA LYS A 2 1.47 -9.66 -25.85
C LYS A 2 2.32 -9.45 -24.59
N LYS A 3 3.53 -10.06 -24.53
CA LYS A 3 4.49 -9.88 -23.43
C LYS A 3 4.93 -8.43 -23.21
N LEU A 4 5.12 -7.66 -24.29
CA LEU A 4 5.49 -6.24 -24.21
C LEU A 4 4.32 -5.39 -23.67
N ILE A 5 3.08 -5.70 -24.07
CA ILE A 5 1.87 -5.03 -23.57
C ILE A 5 1.65 -5.35 -22.10
N GLU A 6 1.85 -6.61 -21.67
CA GLU A 6 1.78 -7.01 -20.26
C GLU A 6 2.89 -6.33 -19.44
N GLY A 7 4.10 -6.24 -19.98
CA GLY A 7 5.20 -5.47 -19.38
C GLY A 7 4.88 -3.98 -19.24
N LEU A 8 4.24 -3.37 -20.23
CA LEU A 8 3.80 -1.97 -20.17
C LEU A 8 2.71 -1.77 -19.10
N LYS A 9 1.74 -2.68 -19.03
CA LYS A 9 0.72 -2.66 -17.96
C LYS A 9 1.37 -2.80 -16.58
N HIS A 10 2.36 -3.69 -16.45
CA HIS A 10 3.11 -3.82 -15.21
C HIS A 10 3.88 -2.54 -14.87
N PHE A 11 4.54 -1.92 -15.86
CA PHE A 11 5.22 -0.64 -15.67
C PHE A 11 4.26 0.45 -15.18
N GLN A 12 3.10 0.62 -15.83
CA GLN A 12 2.11 1.63 -15.47
C GLN A 12 1.49 1.40 -14.07
N ASN A 13 1.23 0.14 -13.72
CA ASN A 13 0.51 -0.20 -12.49
C ASN A 13 1.44 -0.41 -11.28
N HIS A 14 2.71 -0.76 -11.50
CA HIS A 14 3.66 -1.17 -10.46
C HIS A 14 4.94 -0.33 -10.47
N VAL A 15 5.69 -0.28 -11.57
CA VAL A 15 7.01 0.37 -11.57
C VAL A 15 6.92 1.90 -11.50
N LEU A 16 5.99 2.51 -12.24
CA LEU A 16 5.81 3.95 -12.28
C LEU A 16 5.35 4.50 -10.93
N TRP A 17 4.56 3.76 -10.15
CA TRP A 17 4.14 4.24 -8.82
C TRP A 17 5.30 4.19 -7.82
N GLU A 18 6.12 3.15 -7.86
CA GLU A 18 7.28 2.99 -6.96
C GLU A 18 8.33 4.07 -7.21
N ARG A 19 8.58 4.40 -8.48
CA ARG A 19 9.62 5.36 -8.90
C ARG A 19 9.05 6.70 -9.37
N ARG A 20 7.80 7.02 -9.02
CA ARG A 20 7.05 8.17 -9.56
C ARG A 20 7.79 9.49 -9.39
N GLU A 21 8.40 9.68 -8.22
CA GLU A 21 9.12 10.91 -7.90
C GLU A 21 10.36 11.11 -8.78
N GLN A 22 11.06 10.03 -9.16
CA GLN A 22 12.21 10.09 -10.07
C GLN A 22 11.75 10.49 -11.48
N TYR A 23 10.68 9.88 -11.98
CA TYR A 23 10.11 10.23 -13.29
C TYR A 23 9.54 11.65 -13.34
N GLU A 24 8.87 12.11 -12.29
CA GLU A 24 8.34 13.49 -12.21
C GLU A 24 9.45 14.53 -12.11
N ARG A 25 10.54 14.26 -11.38
CA ARG A 25 11.72 15.13 -11.33
C ARG A 25 12.38 15.24 -12.70
N SER A 26 12.59 14.11 -13.38
CA SER A 26 13.22 14.08 -14.71
C SER A 26 12.32 14.68 -15.80
N ALA A 27 10.99 14.70 -15.61
CA ALA A 27 10.05 15.36 -16.52
C ALA A 27 10.10 16.90 -16.44
N GLN A 28 10.55 17.48 -15.32
CA GLN A 28 10.61 18.95 -15.14
C GLN A 28 11.88 19.58 -15.72
N SER A 29 13.01 18.85 -15.71
CA SER A 29 14.29 19.31 -16.26
C SER A 29 15.21 18.11 -16.49
N GLN A 30 15.82 18.04 -17.67
CA GLN A 30 16.83 17.03 -17.98
C GLN A 30 18.23 17.52 -17.59
N LYS A 31 18.90 16.81 -16.67
CA LYS A 31 20.29 17.10 -16.23
C LYS A 31 21.06 15.79 -16.07
N PRO A 32 21.46 15.14 -17.17
CA PRO A 32 22.14 13.86 -17.11
C PRO A 32 23.56 14.04 -16.57
N GLN A 33 24.04 13.03 -15.86
CA GLN A 33 25.39 12.98 -15.30
C GLN A 33 26.43 12.64 -16.38
N ALA A 34 26.07 11.79 -17.34
CA ALA A 34 26.93 11.41 -18.45
C ALA A 34 26.12 11.18 -19.73
N PHE A 35 26.79 11.30 -20.87
CA PHE A 35 26.29 10.93 -22.19
C PHE A 35 26.95 9.63 -22.67
N LEU A 36 26.15 8.61 -22.96
CA LEU A 36 26.62 7.31 -23.40
C LEU A 36 26.29 7.07 -24.88
N ILE A 37 27.32 6.73 -25.66
CA ILE A 37 27.21 6.29 -27.05
C ILE A 37 27.52 4.79 -27.08
N THR A 38 26.55 3.95 -27.42
CA THR A 38 26.72 2.48 -27.37
C THR A 38 26.01 1.75 -28.51
N CYS A 39 26.12 0.42 -28.52
CA CYS A 39 25.58 -0.42 -29.58
C CYS A 39 24.04 -0.57 -29.51
N SER A 40 23.39 -0.69 -30.68
CA SER A 40 21.97 -1.03 -30.81
C SER A 40 21.63 -2.49 -30.48
N ASP A 41 22.60 -3.32 -30.11
CA ASP A 41 22.40 -4.73 -29.74
C ASP A 41 21.38 -4.86 -28.59
N SER A 42 20.37 -5.73 -28.74
CA SER A 42 19.29 -5.86 -27.76
C SER A 42 19.73 -6.32 -26.37
N HIS A 43 20.95 -6.88 -26.23
CA HIS A 43 21.52 -7.29 -24.94
C HIS A 43 22.21 -6.14 -24.21
N VAL A 44 22.56 -5.06 -24.92
CA VAL A 44 23.21 -3.88 -24.33
C VAL A 44 22.13 -2.92 -23.83
N LEU A 45 21.88 -2.92 -22.52
CA LEU A 45 20.86 -2.11 -21.86
C LEU A 45 21.51 -1.18 -20.81
N PRO A 46 21.95 0.03 -21.21
CA PRO A 46 22.67 0.98 -20.36
C PRO A 46 22.11 1.18 -18.96
N ASP A 47 20.82 1.47 -18.87
CA ASP A 47 20.18 1.77 -17.59
C ASP A 47 20.21 0.57 -16.62
N ILE A 48 20.26 -0.65 -17.16
CA ILE A 48 20.28 -1.88 -16.36
C ILE A 48 21.69 -2.18 -15.85
N PHE A 49 22.70 -2.23 -16.73
CA PHE A 49 24.04 -2.62 -16.28
C PHE A 49 24.75 -1.51 -15.49
N MET A 50 24.38 -0.25 -15.68
CA MET A 50 24.89 0.88 -14.88
C MET A 50 24.01 1.20 -13.66
N GLN A 51 22.87 0.53 -13.49
CA GLN A 51 21.87 0.83 -12.44
C GLN A 51 21.49 2.32 -12.40
N ALA A 52 21.34 2.94 -13.58
CA ALA A 52 21.06 4.37 -13.68
C ALA A 52 19.57 4.65 -13.41
N ASP A 53 19.30 5.66 -12.59
CA ASP A 53 17.93 6.16 -12.41
C ASP A 53 17.46 6.96 -13.65
N PRO A 54 16.14 7.03 -13.90
CA PRO A 54 15.58 7.79 -15.01
C PRO A 54 16.10 9.24 -15.05
N GLY A 55 16.70 9.64 -16.16
CA GLY A 55 17.24 11.00 -16.37
C GLY A 55 18.70 11.19 -15.96
N ASN A 56 19.36 10.19 -15.36
CA ASN A 56 20.80 10.26 -15.03
C ASN A 56 21.71 10.06 -16.24
N LEU A 57 21.27 9.31 -17.26
CA LEU A 57 22.03 9.09 -18.49
C LEU A 57 21.30 9.73 -19.67
N PHE A 58 22.08 10.35 -20.56
CA PHE A 58 21.66 10.60 -21.93
C PHE A 58 22.26 9.52 -22.80
N VAL A 59 21.49 8.89 -23.70
CA VAL A 59 21.96 7.69 -24.41
C VAL A 59 21.62 7.79 -25.89
N THR A 60 22.61 7.50 -26.74
CA THR A 60 22.39 7.20 -28.16
C THR A 60 22.89 5.80 -28.50
N ARG A 61 22.16 5.12 -29.38
CA ARG A 61 22.42 3.73 -29.74
C ARG A 61 22.41 3.54 -31.25
N ASN A 62 23.53 3.11 -31.80
CA ASN A 62 23.65 2.79 -33.22
C ASN A 62 24.52 1.53 -33.42
N ALA A 63 24.54 0.97 -34.63
CA ALA A 63 25.40 -0.18 -34.91
C ALA A 63 26.88 0.23 -34.80
N VAL A 64 27.67 -0.52 -34.03
CA VAL A 64 29.12 -0.29 -33.80
C VAL A 64 29.41 0.99 -33.01
N ASN A 65 28.44 1.54 -32.27
CA ASN A 65 28.62 2.73 -31.42
C ASN A 65 29.35 3.89 -32.13
N LEU A 66 29.06 4.02 -33.44
CA LEU A 66 29.78 4.80 -34.43
C LEU A 66 29.53 6.30 -34.23
N VAL A 67 30.62 7.06 -34.31
CA VAL A 67 30.65 8.52 -34.30
C VAL A 67 31.18 8.96 -35.66
N HIS A 68 30.36 9.71 -36.40
CA HIS A 68 30.68 10.08 -37.76
C HIS A 68 31.73 11.22 -37.81
N PRO A 69 32.81 11.07 -38.59
CA PRO A 69 33.73 12.17 -38.85
C PRO A 69 33.06 13.20 -39.77
N CYS A 70 32.50 14.24 -39.17
CA CYS A 70 32.01 15.51 -39.73
C CYS A 70 31.83 15.65 -41.26
N ASP A 71 30.87 14.93 -41.86
CA ASP A 71 30.36 15.20 -43.21
C ASP A 71 28.81 15.19 -43.21
N GLY A 72 28.20 16.36 -42.97
CA GLY A 72 26.75 16.55 -43.00
C GLY A 72 25.98 16.15 -41.73
N PRO A 73 24.68 16.50 -41.63
CA PRO A 73 23.89 16.27 -40.43
C PRO A 73 23.43 14.80 -40.33
N THR A 74 23.89 14.10 -39.29
CA THR A 74 23.42 12.76 -38.92
C THR A 74 22.78 12.76 -37.53
N GLY A 75 22.02 11.71 -37.20
CA GLY A 75 21.29 11.64 -35.93
C GLY A 75 22.21 11.62 -34.71
N GLU A 76 23.34 10.91 -34.80
CA GLU A 76 24.36 10.87 -33.75
C GLU A 76 25.05 12.23 -33.56
N MET A 77 25.38 12.95 -34.64
CA MET A 77 26.01 14.27 -34.58
C MET A 77 25.10 15.30 -33.90
N ALA A 78 23.84 15.37 -34.31
CA ALA A 78 22.86 16.24 -33.66
C ALA A 78 22.67 15.89 -32.17
N THR A 79 22.73 14.60 -31.82
CA THR A 79 22.62 14.15 -30.43
C THR A 79 23.86 14.54 -29.61
N ILE A 80 25.06 14.43 -30.17
CA ILE A 80 26.32 14.85 -29.54
C ILE A 80 26.28 16.36 -29.28
N GLU A 81 25.92 17.16 -30.29
CA GLU A 81 25.83 18.62 -30.16
C GLU A 81 24.83 19.03 -29.07
N TYR A 82 23.65 18.40 -29.03
CA TYR A 82 22.64 18.66 -28.02
C TYR A 82 23.11 18.28 -26.61
N ALA A 83 23.77 17.11 -26.46
CA ALA A 83 24.29 16.66 -25.18
C ALA A 83 25.29 17.67 -24.58
N VAL A 84 26.23 18.14 -25.40
CA VAL A 84 27.28 19.06 -24.95
C VAL A 84 26.73 20.49 -24.78
N SER A 85 26.04 21.01 -25.79
CA SER A 85 25.70 22.43 -25.87
C SER A 85 24.40 22.78 -25.15
N ALA A 86 23.41 21.88 -25.13
CA ALA A 86 22.11 22.14 -24.51
C ALA A 86 21.99 21.52 -23.11
N LEU A 87 22.48 20.29 -22.91
CA LEU A 87 22.40 19.59 -21.62
C LEU A 87 23.61 19.82 -20.72
N GLY A 88 24.74 20.28 -21.27
CA GLY A 88 25.95 20.60 -20.50
C GLY A 88 26.57 19.38 -19.82
N VAL A 89 26.59 18.22 -20.48
CA VAL A 89 27.22 17.01 -19.94
C VAL A 89 28.73 17.21 -19.78
N THR A 90 29.30 16.65 -18.71
CA THR A 90 30.74 16.72 -18.40
C THR A 90 31.49 15.45 -18.81
N ASP A 91 30.78 14.35 -19.03
CA ASP A 91 31.36 13.05 -19.31
C ASP A 91 30.68 12.42 -20.52
N ILE A 92 31.45 12.06 -21.54
CA ILE A 92 30.98 11.26 -22.67
C ILE A 92 31.69 9.91 -22.67
N ILE A 93 30.90 8.85 -22.71
CA ILE A 93 31.37 7.46 -22.67
C ILE A 93 31.05 6.82 -24.01
N ILE A 94 32.07 6.37 -24.73
CA ILE A 94 31.91 5.41 -25.83
C ILE A 94 31.97 4.01 -25.22
N CYS A 95 30.90 3.25 -25.32
CA CYS A 95 30.83 1.89 -24.79
C CYS A 95 30.55 0.87 -25.91
N GLY A 96 31.57 0.09 -26.25
CA GLY A 96 31.43 -1.09 -27.11
C GLY A 96 31.06 -2.34 -26.31
N HIS A 97 30.89 -3.47 -27.00
CA HIS A 97 30.72 -4.77 -26.33
C HIS A 97 31.44 -5.88 -27.10
N TYR A 98 31.94 -6.87 -26.36
CA TYR A 98 32.48 -8.08 -26.96
C TYR A 98 31.38 -8.86 -27.71
N ASP A 99 31.81 -9.67 -28.68
CA ASP A 99 30.93 -10.41 -29.60
C ASP A 99 29.95 -9.53 -30.40
N CYS A 100 30.35 -8.28 -30.68
CA CYS A 100 29.56 -7.39 -31.52
C CYS A 100 29.44 -7.91 -32.97
N GLY A 101 28.22 -8.27 -33.36
CA GLY A 101 27.93 -8.79 -34.70
C GLY A 101 28.32 -7.83 -35.83
N SER A 102 28.22 -6.52 -35.59
CA SER A 102 28.60 -5.51 -36.59
C SER A 102 30.11 -5.31 -36.70
N VAL A 103 30.87 -5.43 -35.61
CA VAL A 103 32.35 -5.46 -35.67
C VAL A 103 32.82 -6.74 -36.38
N ARG A 104 32.16 -7.87 -36.14
CA ARG A 104 32.43 -9.12 -36.85
C ARG A 104 32.20 -8.98 -38.36
N ALA A 105 31.17 -8.26 -38.78
CA ALA A 105 30.90 -7.98 -40.19
C ALA A 105 31.97 -7.12 -40.86
N ILE A 106 32.64 -6.22 -40.12
CA ILE A 106 33.76 -5.41 -40.63
C ILE A 106 35.02 -6.26 -40.83
N LEU A 107 35.25 -7.27 -39.98
CA LEU A 107 36.40 -8.18 -40.11
C LEU A 107 36.24 -9.23 -41.23
N HIS A 108 34.99 -9.63 -41.51
CA HIS A 108 34.62 -10.65 -42.49
C HIS A 108 33.56 -10.13 -43.48
N PRO A 109 33.88 -9.12 -44.31
CA PRO A 109 32.92 -8.54 -45.25
C PRO A 109 32.36 -9.57 -46.24
N GLU A 110 33.10 -10.65 -46.53
CA GLU A 110 32.68 -11.76 -47.39
C GLU A 110 31.53 -12.59 -46.80
N LYS A 111 31.33 -12.54 -45.48
CA LYS A 111 30.25 -13.23 -44.76
C LYS A 111 29.10 -12.30 -44.37
N ALA A 112 29.20 -11.01 -44.69
CA ALA A 112 28.18 -10.03 -44.35
C ALA A 112 26.94 -10.21 -45.25
N VAL A 113 25.76 -10.13 -44.64
CA VAL A 113 24.48 -10.11 -45.36
C VAL A 113 24.43 -8.85 -46.23
N ASN A 114 23.94 -8.95 -47.47
CA ASN A 114 23.88 -7.82 -48.41
C ASN A 114 22.86 -6.76 -47.96
N LEU A 115 23.31 -5.84 -47.11
CA LEU A 115 22.53 -4.75 -46.53
C LEU A 115 23.15 -3.42 -46.98
N CYS A 116 22.72 -2.88 -48.12
CA CYS A 116 23.29 -1.69 -48.76
C CYS A 116 23.56 -0.53 -47.78
N LYS A 117 22.57 -0.13 -46.97
CA LYS A 117 22.72 0.99 -46.02
C LYS A 117 23.55 0.66 -44.79
N THR A 118 23.50 -0.57 -44.30
CA THR A 118 24.38 -1.02 -43.22
C THR A 118 25.82 -1.10 -43.70
N ASN A 119 26.06 -1.52 -44.93
CA ASN A 119 27.40 -1.59 -45.50
C ASN A 119 28.00 -0.19 -45.73
N GLU A 120 27.20 0.77 -46.24
CA GLU A 120 27.59 2.19 -46.29
C GLU A 120 27.94 2.74 -44.90
N TRP A 121 27.17 2.37 -43.86
CA TRP A 121 27.42 2.75 -42.47
C TRP A 121 28.71 2.15 -41.92
N LEU A 122 28.94 0.85 -42.12
CA LEU A 122 30.11 0.13 -41.61
C LEU A 122 31.39 0.43 -42.39
N ALA A 123 31.30 0.86 -43.65
CA ALA A 123 32.46 1.29 -44.43
C ALA A 123 33.23 2.43 -43.74
N ARG A 124 32.55 3.24 -42.92
CA ARG A 124 33.12 4.37 -42.16
C ARG A 124 34.01 3.95 -40.99
N VAL A 125 33.99 2.67 -40.64
CA VAL A 125 34.84 2.07 -39.60
C VAL A 125 35.67 0.92 -40.16
N ALA A 126 35.75 0.79 -41.49
CA ALA A 126 36.59 -0.19 -42.18
C ALA A 126 38.07 -0.04 -41.82
N GLU A 127 38.53 1.18 -41.52
CA GLU A 127 39.89 1.44 -41.02
C GLU A 127 40.23 0.62 -39.75
N THR A 128 39.22 0.23 -38.96
CA THR A 128 39.40 -0.65 -37.79
C THR A 128 40.00 -2.00 -38.20
N SER A 129 39.48 -2.63 -39.27
CA SER A 129 39.98 -3.94 -39.70
C SER A 129 41.35 -3.84 -40.34
N GLU A 130 41.61 -2.78 -41.11
CA GLU A 130 42.93 -2.51 -41.71
C GLU A 130 43.99 -2.27 -40.63
N THR A 131 43.68 -1.44 -39.64
CA THR A 131 44.59 -1.11 -38.54
C THR A 131 44.93 -2.32 -37.70
N ILE A 132 43.93 -3.12 -37.33
CA ILE A 132 44.14 -4.33 -36.54
C ILE A 132 44.95 -5.39 -37.29
N ARG A 133 44.69 -5.60 -38.58
CA ARG A 133 45.48 -6.55 -39.40
C ARG A 133 46.93 -6.10 -39.55
N ARG A 134 47.19 -4.77 -39.54
CA ARG A 134 48.54 -4.20 -39.59
C ARG A 134 49.27 -4.29 -38.24
N GLU A 135 48.60 -3.98 -37.14
CA GLU A 135 49.21 -3.93 -35.79
C GLU A 135 49.34 -5.32 -35.15
N HIS A 136 48.49 -6.27 -35.54
CA HIS A 136 48.42 -7.61 -34.97
C HIS A 136 48.31 -8.71 -36.05
N PRO A 137 49.32 -8.86 -36.93
CA PRO A 137 49.27 -9.79 -38.07
C PRO A 137 49.21 -11.27 -37.68
N SER A 138 49.58 -11.62 -36.45
CA SER A 138 49.66 -13.00 -35.94
C SER A 138 48.49 -13.41 -35.03
N ILE A 139 47.52 -12.53 -34.76
CA ILE A 139 46.39 -12.82 -33.89
C ILE A 139 45.20 -13.28 -34.74
N GLU A 140 44.61 -14.43 -34.40
CA GLU A 140 43.46 -15.00 -35.10
C GLU A 140 42.30 -15.32 -34.14
N GLY A 141 41.13 -15.64 -34.71
CA GLY A 141 39.96 -16.09 -33.95
C GLY A 141 39.41 -15.05 -32.96
N VAL A 142 39.01 -15.50 -31.77
CA VAL A 142 38.34 -14.66 -30.76
C VAL A 142 39.23 -13.51 -30.25
N ALA A 143 40.55 -13.72 -30.18
CA ALA A 143 41.48 -12.68 -29.75
C ALA A 143 41.53 -11.50 -30.73
N LEU A 144 41.46 -11.78 -32.04
CA LEU A 144 41.39 -10.77 -33.09
C LEU A 144 40.09 -9.96 -32.99
N TRP A 145 38.98 -10.65 -32.69
CA TRP A 145 37.67 -10.01 -32.53
C TRP A 145 37.64 -9.06 -31.33
N ASN A 146 38.16 -9.50 -30.18
CA ASN A 146 38.25 -8.67 -28.98
C ASN A 146 39.07 -7.40 -29.24
N LYS A 147 40.22 -7.55 -29.93
CA LYS A 147 41.06 -6.40 -30.30
C LYS A 147 40.38 -5.47 -31.29
N ALA A 148 39.60 -5.99 -32.24
CA ALA A 148 38.82 -5.15 -33.15
C ALA A 148 37.72 -4.35 -32.45
N VAL A 149 37.05 -4.92 -31.45
CA VAL A 149 36.06 -4.18 -30.63
C VAL A 149 36.75 -3.05 -29.87
N GLU A 150 37.86 -3.35 -29.18
CA GLU A 150 38.66 -2.38 -28.43
C GLU A 150 39.15 -1.24 -29.32
N ARG A 151 39.71 -1.57 -30.50
CA ARG A 151 40.19 -0.56 -31.45
C ARG A 151 39.05 0.27 -32.04
N ASN A 152 37.89 -0.33 -32.31
CA ASN A 152 36.73 0.42 -32.76
C ASN A 152 36.32 1.48 -31.74
N VAL A 153 36.23 1.12 -30.44
CA VAL A 153 35.89 2.07 -29.37
C VAL A 153 36.87 3.24 -29.34
N LEU A 154 38.18 2.96 -29.43
CA LEU A 154 39.21 4.01 -29.47
C LEU A 154 39.07 4.91 -30.70
N LEU A 155 38.83 4.34 -31.88
CA LEU A 155 38.57 5.10 -33.10
C LEU A 155 37.36 6.04 -32.94
N GLN A 156 36.29 5.59 -32.27
CA GLN A 156 35.13 6.45 -32.04
C GLN A 156 35.41 7.58 -31.04
N VAL A 157 36.27 7.35 -30.03
CA VAL A 157 36.76 8.42 -29.15
C VAL A 157 37.58 9.44 -29.94
N GLU A 158 38.46 8.98 -30.84
CA GLU A 158 39.25 9.83 -31.73
C GLU A 158 38.35 10.67 -32.65
N ASN A 159 37.28 10.08 -33.21
CA ASN A 159 36.30 10.79 -34.03
C ASN A 159 35.49 11.79 -33.20
N LEU A 160 35.08 11.41 -32.00
CA LEU A 160 34.32 12.28 -31.09
C LEU A 160 35.14 13.50 -30.68
N ALA A 161 36.44 13.35 -30.42
CA ALA A 161 37.34 14.46 -30.10
C ALA A 161 37.46 15.50 -31.23
N LYS A 162 37.19 15.11 -32.50
CA LYS A 162 37.18 16.01 -33.66
C LYS A 162 35.86 16.76 -33.84
N HIS A 163 34.80 16.36 -33.13
CA HIS A 163 33.49 17.03 -33.24
C HIS A 163 33.58 18.47 -32.69
N PRO A 164 33.11 19.50 -33.42
CA PRO A 164 33.31 20.91 -33.03
C PRO A 164 32.91 21.25 -31.58
N ALA A 165 31.69 20.86 -31.16
CA ALA A 165 31.23 21.09 -29.79
C ALA A 165 32.07 20.37 -28.72
N VAL A 166 32.51 19.13 -29.01
CA VAL A 166 33.33 18.33 -28.09
C VAL A 166 34.75 18.90 -28.02
N ALA A 167 35.37 19.22 -29.16
CA ALA A 167 36.70 19.79 -29.24
C ALA A 167 36.79 21.11 -28.46
N ALA A 168 35.77 21.97 -28.58
CA ALA A 168 35.66 23.21 -27.81
C ALA A 168 35.59 22.93 -26.29
N ALA A 169 34.74 21.98 -25.87
CA ALA A 169 34.57 21.63 -24.46
C ALA A 169 35.80 20.93 -23.85
N LEU A 170 36.53 20.12 -24.63
CA LEU A 170 37.79 19.51 -24.23
C LEU A 170 38.89 20.57 -24.05
N THR A 171 38.98 21.52 -24.99
CA THR A 171 39.95 22.64 -24.90
C THR A 171 39.66 23.53 -23.69
N ALA A 172 38.38 23.70 -23.35
CA ALA A 172 37.95 24.42 -22.15
C ALA A 172 38.14 23.63 -20.84
N GLY A 173 38.48 22.35 -20.89
CA GLY A 173 38.63 21.48 -19.72
C GLY A 173 37.32 21.16 -19.01
N THR A 174 36.17 21.32 -19.68
CA THR A 174 34.83 21.10 -19.09
C THR A 174 34.24 19.73 -19.43
N LEU A 175 34.95 18.93 -20.22
CA LEU A 175 34.48 17.65 -20.74
C LEU A 175 35.56 16.57 -20.66
N HIS A 176 35.16 15.34 -20.32
CA HIS A 176 36.01 14.16 -20.29
C HIS A 176 35.46 13.08 -21.22
N LEU A 177 36.36 12.39 -21.94
CA LEU A 177 36.02 11.27 -22.81
C LEU A 177 36.48 9.95 -22.20
N HIS A 178 35.61 8.95 -22.24
CA HIS A 178 35.85 7.62 -21.68
C HIS A 178 35.63 6.54 -22.74
N ALA A 179 36.50 5.53 -22.78
CA ALA A 179 36.42 4.39 -23.69
C ALA A 179 36.18 3.11 -22.89
N TRP A 180 34.98 2.54 -23.00
CA TRP A 180 34.57 1.33 -22.27
C TRP A 180 34.22 0.16 -23.22
N VAL A 181 34.42 -1.07 -22.74
CA VAL A 181 33.96 -2.30 -23.42
C VAL A 181 33.26 -3.19 -22.41
N LEU A 182 32.04 -3.61 -22.74
CA LEU A 182 31.21 -4.50 -21.94
C LEU A 182 31.35 -5.97 -22.36
N ARG A 183 31.48 -6.86 -21.39
CA ARG A 183 31.30 -8.32 -21.55
C ARG A 183 29.96 -8.72 -20.94
N PHE A 184 28.99 -9.09 -21.76
CA PHE A 184 27.62 -9.34 -21.26
C PHE A 184 27.48 -10.66 -20.51
N GLU A 185 28.34 -11.65 -20.79
CA GLU A 185 28.30 -12.95 -20.12
C GLU A 185 28.72 -12.87 -18.64
N THR A 186 29.65 -11.96 -18.33
CA THR A 186 30.18 -11.78 -16.98
C THR A 186 29.67 -10.52 -16.30
N GLY A 187 29.21 -9.53 -17.08
CA GLY A 187 28.86 -8.19 -16.60
C GLY A 187 30.05 -7.26 -16.44
N ASP A 188 31.26 -7.67 -16.84
CA ASP A 188 32.46 -6.87 -16.69
C ASP A 188 32.46 -5.67 -17.64
N VAL A 189 32.78 -4.50 -17.10
CA VAL A 189 33.05 -3.28 -17.87
C VAL A 189 34.53 -2.98 -17.75
N LEU A 190 35.21 -2.99 -18.90
CA LEU A 190 36.62 -2.62 -18.99
C LEU A 190 36.74 -1.19 -19.48
N ALA A 191 37.56 -0.38 -18.83
CA ALA A 191 37.87 0.98 -19.26
C ALA A 191 39.29 1.04 -19.83
N TYR A 192 39.46 1.84 -20.88
CA TYR A 192 40.78 2.12 -21.43
C TYR A 192 41.56 3.04 -20.52
N ASP A 193 42.70 2.56 -20.03
CA ASP A 193 43.64 3.37 -19.28
C ASP A 193 44.76 3.88 -20.21
N GLN A 194 44.93 5.20 -20.25
CA GLN A 194 45.97 5.82 -21.07
C GLN A 194 47.39 5.51 -20.59
N ALA A 195 47.57 5.25 -19.28
CA ALA A 195 48.89 4.99 -18.71
C ALA A 195 49.40 3.59 -19.09
N SER A 196 48.57 2.56 -18.93
CA SER A 196 48.88 1.18 -19.32
C SER A 196 48.65 0.89 -20.81
N LYS A 197 47.97 1.78 -21.54
CA LYS A 197 47.53 1.59 -22.94
C LYS A 197 46.72 0.30 -23.14
N ALA A 198 45.97 -0.11 -22.12
CA ALA A 198 45.20 -1.34 -22.10
C ALA A 198 43.80 -1.11 -21.52
N PHE A 199 42.88 -2.01 -21.85
CA PHE A 199 41.58 -2.08 -21.20
C PHE A 199 41.72 -2.87 -19.90
N ALA A 200 41.32 -2.26 -18.78
CA ALA A 200 41.37 -2.85 -17.44
C ALA A 200 39.99 -2.77 -16.77
N PRO A 201 39.68 -3.65 -15.79
CA PRO A 201 38.40 -3.60 -15.07
C PRO A 201 38.13 -2.22 -14.47
N LEU A 202 36.99 -1.61 -14.84
CA LEU A 202 36.60 -0.28 -14.39
C LEU A 202 36.45 -0.21 -12.86
N ALA A 203 36.04 -1.31 -12.22
CA ALA A 203 35.89 -1.41 -10.77
C ALA A 203 37.20 -1.22 -9.99
N GLU A 204 38.36 -1.39 -10.65
CA GLU A 204 39.69 -1.25 -10.05
C GLU A 204 40.34 0.11 -10.38
N THR A 205 39.66 0.97 -11.15
CA THR A 205 40.17 2.29 -11.54
C THR A 205 39.86 3.32 -10.46
N PRO A 206 40.85 4.04 -9.89
CA PRO A 206 40.61 5.01 -8.82
C PRO A 206 39.75 6.18 -9.32
N VAL A 207 38.62 6.43 -8.64
CA VAL A 207 37.73 7.57 -8.92
C VAL A 207 38.42 8.86 -8.46
N VAL A 208 38.97 9.64 -9.39
CA VAL A 208 39.43 11.00 -9.11
C VAL A 208 38.23 11.94 -9.16
N HIS A 209 37.73 12.36 -8.00
CA HIS A 209 36.73 13.42 -7.95
C HIS A 209 37.38 14.75 -8.34
N ALA A 210 37.05 15.27 -9.53
CA ALA A 210 37.32 16.67 -9.82
C ALA A 210 36.40 17.53 -8.93
N ASP A 211 37.01 18.32 -8.03
CA ASP A 211 36.28 19.24 -7.16
C ASP A 211 35.46 20.22 -7.99
N ARG A 212 34.15 20.19 -7.79
CA ARG A 212 33.19 21.10 -8.41
C ARG A 212 33.30 22.47 -7.72
N PRO A 213 33.29 23.61 -8.42
CA PRO A 213 33.18 24.90 -7.77
C PRO A 213 31.85 24.98 -7.01
N ASP A 214 31.95 25.28 -5.72
CA ASP A 214 30.88 25.23 -4.71
C ASP A 214 29.50 25.73 -5.16
N SER A 215 28.52 24.83 -5.19
CA SER A 215 27.15 25.19 -4.81
C SER A 215 26.93 24.73 -3.37
N LYS A 216 27.10 25.67 -2.43
CA LYS A 216 26.89 25.51 -0.98
C LYS A 216 25.74 24.56 -0.63
N THR A 217 26.06 23.32 -0.23
CA THR A 217 25.27 22.55 0.73
C THR A 217 26.14 21.51 1.44
N SER A 218 26.06 21.54 2.78
CA SER A 218 26.90 20.87 3.77
C SER A 218 27.33 19.43 3.50
N SER A 219 28.64 19.21 3.59
CA SER A 219 29.30 17.92 3.82
C SER A 219 28.90 17.29 5.16
N ARG A 220 28.50 16.02 5.14
CA ARG A 220 28.74 15.09 6.26
C ARG A 220 29.20 13.74 5.70
N SER A 221 30.34 13.29 6.21
CA SER A 221 31.07 12.06 5.89
C SER A 221 30.35 10.78 6.37
N PRO A 222 30.65 9.62 5.76
CA PRO A 222 29.99 8.34 6.02
C PRO A 222 30.76 7.49 7.04
N GLU A 223 30.86 7.94 8.29
CA GLU A 223 31.31 7.07 9.40
C GLU A 223 30.32 7.18 10.56
N ASN A 224 29.23 6.43 10.43
CA ASN A 224 28.43 5.88 11.53
C ASN A 224 27.26 5.10 10.92
N MET A 225 27.45 3.80 10.70
CA MET A 225 26.34 2.83 10.53
C MET A 225 25.63 2.61 11.88
N GLY A 226 25.08 3.67 12.45
CA GLY A 226 24.28 3.64 13.66
C GLY A 226 22.83 3.97 13.36
N SER A 227 22.01 2.94 13.10
CA SER A 227 20.53 2.97 13.00
C SER A 227 19.92 3.96 11.97
N PRO A 228 18.74 3.68 11.38
CA PRO A 228 18.14 4.60 10.41
C PRO A 228 17.79 5.92 11.11
N LYS A 229 18.58 6.97 10.83
CA LYS A 229 18.28 8.33 11.30
C LYS A 229 16.93 8.76 10.73
N ALA A 230 16.04 9.13 11.64
CA ALA A 230 14.69 9.61 11.39
C ALA A 230 14.63 10.57 10.19
N SER A 231 13.63 10.36 9.35
CA SER A 231 13.28 11.23 8.23
C SER A 231 13.37 12.70 8.62
N ARG A 232 13.99 13.52 7.77
CA ARG A 232 14.01 14.99 7.92
C ARG A 232 12.59 15.46 8.23
N VAL A 233 12.40 15.98 9.44
CA VAL A 233 11.12 16.54 9.89
C VAL A 233 10.78 17.68 8.94
N ALA A 234 9.73 17.50 8.13
CA ALA A 234 9.16 18.57 7.33
C ALA A 234 8.91 19.78 8.24
N LYS A 235 9.29 20.99 7.80
CA LYS A 235 9.02 22.21 8.57
C LYS A 235 7.53 22.23 8.95
N PRO A 236 7.17 22.53 10.22
CA PRO A 236 5.78 22.57 10.63
C PRO A 236 5.02 23.53 9.71
N PRO A 237 3.83 23.14 9.20
CA PRO A 237 3.06 23.97 8.29
C PRO A 237 2.75 25.31 8.95
N LYS A 238 2.76 26.39 8.16
CA LYS A 238 2.37 27.71 8.66
C LYS A 238 0.92 27.64 9.15
N TRP A 239 0.63 28.18 10.34
CA TRP A 239 -0.71 28.15 10.95
C TRP A 239 -1.84 28.61 10.02
N PHE A 240 -1.56 29.59 9.16
CA PHE A 240 -2.50 30.06 8.15
C PHE A 240 -2.93 28.97 7.15
N GLU A 241 -1.98 28.14 6.68
CA GLU A 241 -2.28 27.03 5.76
C GLU A 241 -3.10 25.94 6.45
N VAL A 242 -2.80 25.68 7.73
CA VAL A 242 -3.58 24.76 8.58
C VAL A 242 -5.02 25.24 8.71
N LEU A 243 -5.24 26.50 9.08
CA LEU A 243 -6.59 27.04 9.24
C LEU A 243 -7.39 27.01 7.93
N LYS A 244 -6.74 27.32 6.80
CA LYS A 244 -7.37 27.36 5.48
C LYS A 244 -7.85 25.99 4.99
N SER A 245 -7.05 24.93 5.19
CA SER A 245 -7.45 23.58 4.77
C SER A 245 -8.28 22.85 5.83
N ASP A 246 -7.85 22.87 7.09
CA ASP A 246 -8.32 21.92 8.08
C ASP A 246 -9.62 22.36 8.78
N ILE A 247 -9.93 23.66 8.85
CA ILE A 247 -11.24 24.10 9.40
C ILE A 247 -12.39 23.61 8.51
N PRO A 248 -12.42 23.90 7.19
CA PRO A 248 -13.48 23.38 6.32
C PRO A 248 -13.58 21.85 6.34
N SER A 249 -12.44 21.15 6.30
CA SER A 249 -12.43 19.68 6.37
C SER A 249 -12.98 19.18 7.70
N SER A 250 -12.63 19.82 8.83
CA SER A 250 -13.13 19.43 10.16
C SER A 250 -14.64 19.59 10.30
N LEU A 251 -15.24 20.59 9.65
CA LEU A 251 -16.69 20.79 9.61
C LEU A 251 -17.38 19.67 8.82
N VAL A 252 -16.81 19.28 7.67
CA VAL A 252 -17.31 18.14 6.88
C VAL A 252 -17.24 16.85 7.69
N VAL A 253 -16.12 16.60 8.37
CA VAL A 253 -15.97 15.43 9.25
C VAL A 253 -16.97 15.47 10.39
N PHE A 254 -17.12 16.61 11.06
CA PHE A 254 -18.12 16.83 12.13
C PHE A 254 -19.54 16.48 11.68
N MET A 255 -19.97 16.98 10.52
CA MET A 255 -21.29 16.70 9.95
C MET A 255 -21.53 15.19 9.72
N VAL A 256 -20.48 14.43 9.41
CA VAL A 256 -20.57 12.96 9.22
C VAL A 256 -20.47 12.21 10.56
N ALA A 257 -19.61 12.66 11.47
CA ALA A 257 -19.32 11.95 12.70
C ALA A 257 -20.40 12.10 13.77
N LEU A 258 -21.05 13.27 13.88
CA LEU A 258 -22.08 13.52 14.87
C LEU A 258 -23.20 12.46 14.84
N PRO A 259 -23.92 12.25 13.73
CA PRO A 259 -24.97 11.24 13.68
C PRO A 259 -24.40 9.82 13.84
N LEU A 260 -23.19 9.54 13.34
CA LEU A 260 -22.59 8.22 13.48
C LEU A 260 -22.24 7.88 14.93
N CYS A 261 -21.77 8.84 15.73
CA CYS A 261 -21.52 8.64 17.17
C CYS A 261 -22.81 8.25 17.91
N LEU A 262 -23.90 8.98 17.66
CA LEU A 262 -25.20 8.75 18.28
C LEU A 262 -25.78 7.40 17.86
N ALA A 263 -25.70 7.08 16.56
CA ALA A 263 -26.21 5.83 16.03
C ALA A 263 -25.50 4.62 16.64
N ILE A 264 -24.16 4.66 16.72
CA ILE A 264 -23.38 3.55 17.30
C ILE A 264 -23.70 3.39 18.80
N ALA A 265 -23.85 4.49 19.54
CA ALA A 265 -24.21 4.41 20.95
C ALA A 265 -25.57 3.76 21.18
N LYS A 266 -26.60 4.20 20.45
CA LYS A 266 -27.94 3.60 20.52
C LYS A 266 -27.91 2.12 20.12
N ALA A 267 -27.13 1.77 19.09
CA ALA A 267 -26.98 0.37 18.66
C ALA A 267 -26.28 -0.52 19.69
N CYS A 268 -25.40 0.04 20.53
CA CYS A 268 -24.78 -0.65 21.66
C CYS A 268 -25.67 -0.71 22.91
N GLY A 269 -26.89 -0.16 22.88
CA GLY A 269 -27.79 -0.10 24.04
C GLY A 269 -27.33 0.87 25.13
N VAL A 270 -26.52 1.88 24.80
CA VAL A 270 -26.04 2.89 25.74
C VAL A 270 -26.57 4.29 25.41
N PRO A 271 -26.58 5.23 26.38
CA PRO A 271 -26.97 6.62 26.11
C PRO A 271 -26.14 7.26 25.00
N ALA A 272 -26.75 8.15 24.22
CA ALA A 272 -26.15 8.67 22.99
C ALA A 272 -24.91 9.54 23.25
N GLU A 273 -24.86 10.19 24.41
CA GLU A 273 -23.74 10.94 24.97
C GLU A 273 -22.47 10.10 25.04
N VAL A 274 -22.59 8.82 25.40
CA VAL A 274 -21.45 7.91 25.59
C VAL A 274 -20.67 7.77 24.28
N GLY A 275 -21.36 7.72 23.14
CA GLY A 275 -20.73 7.73 21.82
C GLY A 275 -20.13 9.07 21.44
N LEU A 276 -20.75 10.19 21.84
CA LEU A 276 -20.19 11.52 21.61
C LEU A 276 -18.93 11.75 22.44
N ILE A 277 -18.89 11.34 23.70
CA ILE A 277 -17.70 11.39 24.56
C ILE A 277 -16.54 10.65 23.90
N THR A 278 -16.75 9.43 23.43
CA THR A 278 -15.74 8.66 22.69
C THR A 278 -15.27 9.40 21.43
N GLY A 279 -16.17 10.03 20.68
CA GLY A 279 -15.83 10.84 19.51
C GLY A 279 -15.01 12.09 19.86
N ILE A 280 -15.34 12.78 20.96
CA ILE A 280 -14.64 13.97 21.46
C ILE A 280 -13.21 13.59 21.89
N ILE A 281 -13.04 12.52 22.66
CA ILE A 281 -11.72 12.02 23.07
C ILE A 281 -10.91 11.58 21.85
N GLY A 282 -11.54 10.88 20.89
CA GLY A 282 -10.92 10.46 19.64
C GLY A 282 -10.44 11.62 18.77
N GLY A 283 -11.24 12.69 18.67
CA GLY A 283 -10.89 13.89 17.90
C GLY A 283 -9.82 14.75 18.59
N ILE A 284 -10.03 15.10 19.85
CA ILE A 284 -9.17 16.03 20.58
C ILE A 284 -7.91 15.32 21.08
N LEU A 285 -8.07 14.40 22.03
CA LEU A 285 -6.93 13.80 22.71
C LEU A 285 -6.13 12.93 21.75
N VAL A 286 -6.79 11.95 21.13
CA VAL A 286 -6.12 11.00 20.23
C VAL A 286 -5.62 11.72 18.98
N GLY A 287 -6.40 12.64 18.39
CA GLY A 287 -5.95 13.46 17.26
C GLY A 287 -4.65 14.26 17.54
N LEU A 288 -4.42 14.70 18.78
CA LEU A 288 -3.19 15.39 19.17
C LEU A 288 -1.98 14.44 19.23
N ILE A 289 -2.14 13.25 19.83
CA ILE A 289 -1.02 12.34 20.11
C ILE A 289 -0.79 11.28 19.02
N ALA A 290 -1.78 11.01 18.17
CA ALA A 290 -1.82 9.98 17.13
C ALA A 290 -0.61 9.97 16.19
N GLY A 291 -0.34 8.76 15.69
CA GLY A 291 0.72 8.46 14.74
C GLY A 291 0.31 8.70 13.30
N SER A 292 -0.99 8.59 12.98
CA SER A 292 -1.58 8.88 11.67
C SER A 292 -2.21 10.28 11.64
N PRO A 293 -1.68 11.23 10.85
CA PRO A 293 -2.13 12.63 10.90
C PRO A 293 -3.56 12.88 10.40
N LEU A 294 -4.03 12.12 9.40
CA LEU A 294 -5.33 12.38 8.76
C LEU A 294 -6.43 11.41 9.19
N GLN A 295 -6.07 10.40 9.99
CA GLN A 295 -7.02 9.47 10.57
C GLN A 295 -7.87 10.17 11.64
N VAL A 296 -9.17 9.87 11.64
CA VAL A 296 -10.12 10.36 12.64
C VAL A 296 -10.66 9.17 13.42
N SER A 297 -10.47 9.20 14.74
CA SER A 297 -10.93 8.17 15.65
C SER A 297 -12.33 8.45 16.19
N GLY A 298 -13.04 7.39 16.56
CA GLY A 298 -14.36 7.49 17.18
C GLY A 298 -14.91 6.11 17.55
N PRO A 299 -16.18 6.02 17.99
CA PRO A 299 -16.80 4.77 18.41
C PRO A 299 -16.64 3.66 17.37
N ALA A 300 -16.22 2.49 17.83
CA ALA A 300 -15.96 1.33 16.96
C ALA A 300 -17.25 0.58 16.62
N ALA A 301 -17.82 0.84 15.44
CA ALA A 301 -19.03 0.15 14.96
C ALA A 301 -18.86 -1.38 14.86
N GLY A 302 -17.62 -1.86 14.65
CA GLY A 302 -17.35 -3.29 14.56
C GLY A 302 -17.54 -4.07 15.85
N LEU A 303 -17.71 -3.38 16.98
CA LEU A 303 -17.90 -3.99 18.29
C LEU A 303 -19.36 -3.97 18.77
N ILE A 304 -20.30 -3.36 18.03
CA ILE A 304 -21.69 -3.12 18.47
C ILE A 304 -22.30 -4.33 19.18
N VAL A 305 -22.23 -5.52 18.57
CA VAL A 305 -22.85 -6.74 19.12
C VAL A 305 -22.20 -7.20 20.42
N ILE A 306 -20.88 -7.15 20.50
CA ILE A 306 -20.14 -7.54 21.71
C ILE A 306 -20.45 -6.56 22.84
N LEU A 307 -20.52 -5.26 22.53
CA LEU A 307 -20.78 -4.24 23.55
C LEU A 307 -22.23 -4.32 24.04
N LEU A 308 -23.19 -4.54 23.13
CA LEU A 308 -24.59 -4.76 23.50
C LEU A 308 -24.72 -5.96 24.45
N ASP A 309 -24.03 -7.07 24.16
CA ASP A 309 -24.04 -8.26 25.04
C ASP A 309 -23.47 -7.97 26.44
N ILE A 310 -22.37 -7.19 26.53
CA ILE A 310 -21.80 -6.78 27.81
C ILE A 310 -22.78 -5.88 28.57
N VAL A 311 -23.37 -4.89 27.91
CA VAL A 311 -24.28 -3.92 28.52
C VAL A 311 -25.54 -4.62 29.04
N GLU A 312 -26.12 -5.53 28.27
CA GLU A 312 -27.32 -6.27 28.69
C GLU A 312 -27.05 -7.25 29.84
N LYS A 313 -25.91 -7.95 29.83
CA LYS A 313 -25.59 -8.98 30.85
C LYS A 313 -24.98 -8.41 32.12
N GLN A 314 -24.17 -7.37 31.99
CA GLN A 314 -23.27 -6.89 33.06
C GLN A 314 -23.37 -5.38 33.30
N GLY A 315 -24.09 -4.64 32.45
CA GLY A 315 -24.26 -3.21 32.57
C GLY A 315 -23.09 -2.37 32.06
N ILE A 316 -23.32 -1.06 32.03
CA ILE A 316 -22.38 -0.05 31.51
C ILE A 316 -21.10 0.05 32.37
N GLY A 317 -21.16 -0.29 33.66
CA GLY A 317 -19.98 -0.28 34.53
C GLY A 317 -18.92 -1.29 34.07
N MET A 318 -19.35 -2.51 33.71
CA MET A 318 -18.44 -3.54 33.20
C MET A 318 -17.92 -3.24 31.80
N LEU A 319 -18.72 -2.58 30.96
CA LEU A 319 -18.25 -2.04 29.69
C LEU A 319 -17.03 -1.12 29.90
N GLY A 320 -17.12 -0.18 30.85
CA GLY A 320 -16.01 0.73 31.18
C GLY A 320 -14.72 -0.01 31.58
N VAL A 321 -14.84 -1.04 32.43
CA VAL A 321 -13.69 -1.86 32.86
C VAL A 321 -13.05 -2.61 31.68
N VAL A 322 -13.86 -3.25 30.84
CA VAL A 322 -13.37 -3.99 29.67
C VAL A 322 -12.66 -3.05 28.70
N VAL A 323 -13.22 -1.88 28.43
CA VAL A 323 -12.63 -0.87 27.52
C VAL A 323 -11.34 -0.29 28.11
N PHE A 324 -11.30 -0.07 29.43
CA PHE A 324 -10.09 0.39 30.13
C PHE A 324 -8.94 -0.61 29.97
N LEU A 325 -9.20 -1.90 30.26
CA LEU A 325 -8.21 -2.97 30.11
C LEU A 325 -7.79 -3.14 28.66
N ALA A 326 -8.72 -3.08 27.72
CA ALA A 326 -8.41 -3.12 26.30
C ALA A 326 -7.47 -1.98 25.88
N GLY A 327 -7.69 -0.77 26.40
CA GLY A 327 -6.81 0.38 26.20
C GLY A 327 -5.41 0.17 26.75
N LEU A 328 -5.28 -0.42 27.95
CA LEU A 328 -3.97 -0.75 28.54
C LEU A 328 -3.22 -1.81 27.71
N ILE A 329 -3.90 -2.86 27.27
CA ILE A 329 -3.32 -3.90 26.39
C ILE A 329 -2.84 -3.26 25.09
N GLN A 330 -3.66 -2.39 24.49
CA GLN A 330 -3.36 -1.71 23.24
C GLN A 330 -2.19 -0.73 23.40
N PHE A 331 -2.13 0.01 24.51
CA PHE A 331 -1.02 0.90 24.82
C PHE A 331 0.29 0.12 24.98
N ALA A 332 0.26 -0.97 25.75
CA ALA A 332 1.41 -1.87 25.91
C ALA A 332 1.87 -2.46 24.56
N ALA A 333 0.94 -2.89 23.70
CA ALA A 333 1.26 -3.37 22.37
C ALA A 333 1.95 -2.31 21.48
N GLY A 334 1.53 -1.04 21.61
CA GLY A 334 2.20 0.09 20.96
C GLY A 334 3.63 0.31 21.46
N LEU A 335 3.86 0.23 22.78
CA LEU A 335 5.20 0.33 23.38
C LEU A 335 6.12 -0.82 22.97
N LEU A 336 5.56 -2.04 22.87
CA LEU A 336 6.25 -3.23 22.40
C LEU A 336 6.47 -3.28 20.88
N ARG A 337 6.09 -2.21 20.15
CA ARG A 337 6.26 -2.08 18.69
C ARG A 337 5.54 -3.17 17.89
N LEU A 338 4.36 -3.58 18.36
CA LEU A 338 3.53 -4.57 17.68
C LEU A 338 2.65 -3.96 16.58
N GLY A 339 2.68 -2.64 16.37
CA GLY A 339 1.83 -1.96 15.40
C GLY A 339 2.10 -2.37 13.96
N GLN A 340 3.36 -2.64 13.61
CA GLN A 340 3.72 -3.08 12.25
C GLN A 340 3.20 -4.49 11.92
N TRP A 341 3.08 -5.37 12.92
CA TRP A 341 2.66 -6.76 12.71
C TRP A 341 1.21 -6.89 12.26
N PHE A 342 0.34 -5.93 12.58
CA PHE A 342 -1.03 -5.92 12.06
C PHE A 342 -1.11 -5.78 10.54
N ARG A 343 -0.05 -5.30 9.87
CA ARG A 343 0.05 -5.31 8.39
C ARG A 343 0.27 -6.71 7.81
N ALA A 344 0.71 -7.67 8.62
CA ALA A 344 0.93 -9.04 8.20
C ALA A 344 -0.37 -9.86 8.14
N VAL A 345 -1.49 -9.34 8.65
CA VAL A 345 -2.80 -10.00 8.55
C VAL A 345 -3.21 -10.04 7.07
N SER A 346 -3.60 -11.23 6.58
CA SER A 346 -3.99 -11.40 5.19
C SER A 346 -5.16 -10.46 4.81
N PRO A 347 -5.10 -9.80 3.64
CA PRO A 347 -6.22 -9.01 3.10
C PRO A 347 -7.55 -9.78 3.06
N ALA A 348 -7.52 -11.10 2.85
CA ALA A 348 -8.72 -11.94 2.85
C ALA A 348 -9.41 -11.97 4.21
N VAL A 349 -8.65 -12.10 5.29
CA VAL A 349 -9.17 -12.11 6.66
C VAL A 349 -9.79 -10.76 6.99
N ILE A 350 -9.13 -9.67 6.59
CA ILE A 350 -9.61 -8.31 6.84
C ILE A 350 -10.93 -8.06 6.10
N LEU A 351 -10.98 -8.36 4.79
CA LEU A 351 -12.19 -8.19 3.99
C LEU A 351 -13.33 -9.09 4.49
N GLY A 352 -13.02 -10.33 4.87
CA GLY A 352 -13.98 -11.25 5.46
C GLY A 352 -14.53 -10.75 6.80
N MET A 353 -13.67 -10.23 7.67
CA MET A 353 -14.06 -9.62 8.95
C MET A 353 -14.97 -8.40 8.73
N LEU A 354 -14.59 -7.47 7.84
CA LEU A 354 -15.39 -6.29 7.52
C LEU A 354 -16.74 -6.67 6.92
N ALA A 355 -16.78 -7.68 6.05
CA ALA A 355 -18.02 -8.19 5.48
C ALA A 355 -18.91 -8.85 6.52
N GLY A 356 -18.35 -9.67 7.41
CA GLY A 356 -19.08 -10.27 8.54
C GLY A 356 -19.68 -9.20 9.46
N ILE A 357 -18.87 -8.22 9.88
CA ILE A 357 -19.33 -7.06 10.66
C ILE A 357 -20.45 -6.30 9.92
N GLY A 358 -20.26 -6.03 8.63
CA GLY A 358 -21.24 -5.32 7.81
C GLY A 358 -22.58 -6.06 7.72
N ALA A 359 -22.54 -7.39 7.59
CA ALA A 359 -23.73 -8.24 7.59
C ALA A 359 -24.46 -8.22 8.93
N VAL A 360 -23.73 -8.31 10.04
CA VAL A 360 -24.30 -8.27 11.39
C VAL A 360 -24.93 -6.91 11.70
N ILE A 361 -24.24 -5.80 11.38
CA ILE A 361 -24.80 -4.45 11.53
C ILE A 361 -26.06 -4.30 10.68
N PHE A 362 -26.02 -4.74 9.42
CA PHE A 362 -27.20 -4.69 8.55
C PHE A 362 -28.38 -5.44 9.15
N SER A 363 -28.18 -6.68 9.60
CA SER A 363 -29.29 -7.50 10.10
C SER A 363 -29.96 -6.92 11.32
N GLN A 364 -29.19 -6.34 12.26
CA GLN A 364 -29.76 -5.71 13.46
C GLN A 364 -30.40 -4.36 13.17
N GLN A 365 -29.69 -3.48 12.47
CA GLN A 365 -30.12 -2.09 12.29
C GLN A 365 -31.27 -1.97 11.28
N PHE A 366 -31.51 -2.99 10.47
CA PHE A 366 -32.69 -3.06 9.61
C PHE A 366 -33.99 -3.07 10.43
N HIS A 367 -34.05 -3.87 11.51
CA HIS A 367 -35.22 -3.93 12.41
C HIS A 367 -35.41 -2.60 13.14
N VAL A 368 -34.34 -2.04 13.71
CA VAL A 368 -34.39 -0.74 14.40
C VAL A 368 -34.84 0.40 13.47
N ALA A 369 -34.47 0.37 12.18
CA ALA A 369 -34.92 1.36 11.21
C ALA A 369 -36.43 1.28 10.90
N LEU A 370 -37.06 0.14 11.18
CA LEU A 370 -38.50 -0.09 11.07
C LEU A 370 -39.23 0.08 12.41
N ASP A 371 -38.52 0.51 13.46
CA ASP A 371 -39.04 0.57 14.84
C ASP A 371 -39.45 -0.82 15.36
N ASP A 372 -38.70 -1.85 14.98
CA ASP A 372 -38.87 -3.24 15.44
C ASP A 372 -37.66 -3.68 16.27
N ALA A 373 -37.88 -4.57 17.23
CA ALA A 373 -36.84 -5.05 18.14
C ALA A 373 -35.99 -6.15 17.45
N PRO A 374 -34.67 -5.96 17.31
CA PRO A 374 -33.80 -7.01 16.77
C PRO A 374 -33.60 -8.14 17.79
N ASP A 375 -33.45 -9.36 17.29
CA ASP A 375 -32.97 -10.51 18.05
C ASP A 375 -31.45 -10.38 18.30
N ARG A 376 -30.95 -11.08 19.34
CA ARG A 376 -29.52 -11.16 19.63
C ARG A 376 -28.77 -11.93 18.55
N ASN A 377 -29.37 -12.96 17.97
CA ASN A 377 -28.73 -13.78 16.95
C ASN A 377 -28.86 -13.13 15.56
N PRO A 378 -27.74 -12.76 14.91
CA PRO A 378 -27.77 -12.13 13.58
C PRO A 378 -28.47 -12.97 12.52
N LEU A 379 -28.42 -14.31 12.60
CA LEU A 379 -29.06 -15.21 11.65
C LEU A 379 -30.59 -15.18 11.77
N VAL A 380 -31.10 -15.12 13.01
CA VAL A 380 -32.53 -15.00 13.28
C VAL A 380 -33.04 -13.68 12.71
N ASN A 381 -32.27 -12.60 12.88
CA ASN A 381 -32.60 -11.31 12.29
C ASN A 381 -32.72 -11.36 10.77
N PHE A 382 -31.83 -12.06 10.07
CA PHE A 382 -31.91 -12.21 8.61
C PHE A 382 -33.19 -12.95 8.18
N VAL A 383 -33.53 -14.03 8.88
CA VAL A 383 -34.74 -14.81 8.59
C VAL A 383 -36.01 -14.02 8.88
N ASN A 384 -35.98 -13.14 9.90
CA ASN A 384 -37.13 -12.36 10.33
C ASN A 384 -37.35 -11.06 9.54
N ILE A 385 -36.49 -10.69 8.59
CA ILE A 385 -36.67 -9.47 7.76
C ILE A 385 -38.08 -9.41 7.11
N PRO A 386 -38.60 -10.48 6.46
CA PRO A 386 -39.93 -10.45 5.87
C PRO A 386 -41.03 -10.23 6.92
N ARG A 387 -40.86 -10.77 8.12
CA ARG A 387 -41.80 -10.61 9.23
C ARG A 387 -41.77 -9.19 9.81
N ALA A 388 -40.59 -8.58 9.95
CA ALA A 388 -40.47 -7.20 10.38
C ALA A 388 -41.18 -6.24 9.40
N LEU A 389 -41.08 -6.52 8.09
CA LEU A 389 -41.83 -5.75 7.08
C LEU A 389 -43.35 -5.90 7.22
N THR A 390 -43.87 -7.05 7.65
CA THR A 390 -45.31 -7.19 7.89
C THR A 390 -45.75 -6.51 9.19
N HIS A 391 -44.91 -6.47 10.22
CA HIS A 391 -45.18 -5.73 11.46
C HIS A 391 -45.43 -4.24 11.22
N VAL A 392 -44.72 -3.62 10.26
CA VAL A 392 -44.90 -2.21 9.86
C VAL A 392 -46.34 -1.90 9.43
N PHE A 393 -47.03 -2.85 8.77
CA PHE A 393 -48.39 -2.64 8.24
C PHE A 393 -49.48 -3.16 9.15
N VAL A 394 -49.23 -4.26 9.87
CA VAL A 394 -50.26 -4.97 10.65
C VAL A 394 -50.31 -4.50 12.10
N GLY A 395 -49.25 -3.87 12.63
CA GLY A 395 -49.22 -3.27 13.97
C GLY A 395 -49.63 -4.25 15.06
N HIS A 396 -48.76 -5.20 15.41
CA HIS A 396 -49.09 -6.22 16.43
C HIS A 396 -49.04 -5.70 17.88
N ASP A 397 -48.37 -4.57 18.13
CA ASP A 397 -47.98 -4.17 19.49
C ASP A 397 -48.66 -2.88 19.97
N GLY A 398 -49.61 -2.34 19.19
CA GLY A 398 -50.37 -1.14 19.58
C GLY A 398 -49.61 0.19 19.51
N HIS A 399 -48.35 0.20 19.07
CA HIS A 399 -47.59 1.43 18.78
C HIS A 399 -47.93 1.96 17.37
N PRO A 400 -48.63 3.11 17.23
CA PRO A 400 -49.01 3.67 15.93
C PRO A 400 -47.82 4.26 15.13
N GLY A 401 -46.59 4.14 15.65
CA GLY A 401 -45.38 4.77 15.14
C GLY A 401 -44.63 3.98 14.05
N HIS A 402 -44.80 2.67 13.94
CA HIS A 402 -43.96 1.81 13.09
C HIS A 402 -43.94 2.24 11.63
N LEU A 403 -45.10 2.54 11.04
CA LEU A 403 -45.17 3.03 9.66
C LEU A 403 -44.47 4.38 9.49
N SER A 404 -44.64 5.29 10.44
CA SER A 404 -43.98 6.60 10.41
C SER A 404 -42.46 6.46 10.52
N ALA A 405 -41.99 5.58 11.40
CA ALA A 405 -40.57 5.31 11.58
C ALA A 405 -39.96 4.64 10.33
N ALA A 406 -40.64 3.64 9.75
CA ALA A 406 -40.23 2.98 8.52
C ALA A 406 -40.16 3.97 7.33
N LEU A 407 -41.13 4.89 7.21
CA LEU A 407 -41.10 5.94 6.20
C LEU A 407 -39.92 6.90 6.41
N VAL A 408 -39.64 7.30 7.65
CA VAL A 408 -38.47 8.13 7.99
C VAL A 408 -37.16 7.41 7.68
N GLY A 409 -37.05 6.13 8.04
CA GLY A 409 -35.89 5.28 7.74
C GLY A 409 -35.68 5.11 6.22
N ALA A 410 -36.75 4.81 5.48
CA ALA A 410 -36.72 4.67 4.03
C ALA A 410 -36.35 6.00 3.35
N ALA A 411 -36.95 7.12 3.76
CA ALA A 411 -36.60 8.45 3.26
C ALA A 411 -35.13 8.79 3.53
N THR A 412 -34.61 8.44 4.71
CA THR A 412 -33.20 8.60 5.05
C THR A 412 -32.31 7.82 4.08
N LEU A 413 -32.61 6.53 3.84
CA LEU A 413 -31.87 5.69 2.89
C LEU A 413 -31.93 6.24 1.46
N LEU A 414 -33.11 6.68 1.00
CA LEU A 414 -33.30 7.26 -0.33
C LEU A 414 -32.44 8.51 -0.51
N ILE A 415 -32.46 9.44 0.45
CA ILE A 415 -31.61 10.64 0.39
C ILE A 415 -30.14 10.23 0.38
N LEU A 416 -29.70 9.35 1.28
CA LEU A 416 -28.30 8.92 1.37
C LEU A 416 -27.77 8.29 0.06
N VAL A 417 -28.59 7.49 -0.63
CA VAL A 417 -28.20 6.76 -1.85
C VAL A 417 -28.26 7.68 -3.08
N PHE A 418 -29.32 8.48 -3.20
CA PHE A 418 -29.58 9.24 -4.42
C PHE A 418 -29.04 10.68 -4.40
N TRP A 419 -28.59 11.19 -3.25
CA TRP A 419 -28.05 12.56 -3.11
C TRP A 419 -27.06 12.93 -4.21
N LYS A 420 -26.02 12.11 -4.42
CA LYS A 420 -24.98 12.38 -5.43
C LYS A 420 -25.49 12.36 -6.87
N ARG A 421 -26.60 11.67 -7.15
CA ARG A 421 -27.19 11.57 -8.50
C ARG A 421 -28.15 12.73 -8.80
N ILE A 422 -28.90 13.17 -7.81
CA ILE A 422 -29.96 14.18 -7.97
C ILE A 422 -29.40 15.61 -7.89
N VAL A 423 -28.36 15.82 -7.07
CA VAL A 423 -27.92 17.16 -6.67
C VAL A 423 -26.84 17.73 -7.61
N PRO A 424 -26.97 19.01 -8.04
CA PRO A 424 -25.98 19.69 -8.88
C PRO A 424 -24.62 19.85 -8.18
N GLU A 425 -23.54 19.93 -8.97
CA GLU A 425 -22.15 19.86 -8.47
C GLU A 425 -21.81 20.86 -7.36
N LYS A 426 -22.38 22.07 -7.42
CA LYS A 426 -22.16 23.11 -6.42
C LYS A 426 -22.66 22.74 -5.01
N LEU A 427 -23.69 21.91 -4.91
CA LEU A 427 -24.30 21.46 -3.64
C LEU A 427 -23.75 20.10 -3.16
N ARG A 428 -22.93 19.41 -3.98
CA ARG A 428 -22.29 18.14 -3.59
C ARG A 428 -21.25 18.27 -2.48
N ALA A 429 -20.84 19.50 -2.15
CA ALA A 429 -19.94 19.78 -1.04
C ALA A 429 -20.55 19.42 0.33
N VAL A 430 -21.88 19.43 0.46
CA VAL A 430 -22.55 19.05 1.71
C VAL A 430 -22.70 17.51 1.78
N PRO A 431 -22.26 16.86 2.87
CA PRO A 431 -22.40 15.41 3.03
C PRO A 431 -23.86 14.93 2.97
N ALA A 432 -24.12 13.84 2.25
CA ALA A 432 -25.46 13.27 2.17
C ALA A 432 -26.05 12.91 3.56
N VAL A 433 -25.17 12.55 4.51
CA VAL A 433 -25.53 12.14 5.87
C VAL A 433 -26.21 13.26 6.65
N ILE A 434 -25.64 14.47 6.65
CA ILE A 434 -26.23 15.57 7.41
C ILE A 434 -27.52 16.05 6.75
N VAL A 435 -27.58 16.06 5.42
CA VAL A 435 -28.79 16.45 4.70
C VAL A 435 -29.92 15.46 4.98
N SER A 436 -29.66 14.16 4.90
CA SER A 436 -30.69 13.16 5.18
C SER A 436 -31.21 13.33 6.60
N ILE A 437 -30.33 13.47 7.59
CA ILE A 437 -30.72 13.61 8.99
C ILE A 437 -31.49 14.91 9.25
N VAL A 438 -31.02 16.06 8.75
CA VAL A 438 -31.68 17.36 8.96
C VAL A 438 -33.06 17.37 8.30
N VAL A 439 -33.17 16.91 7.05
CA VAL A 439 -34.44 16.92 6.31
C VAL A 439 -35.48 16.03 6.99
N VAL A 440 -35.14 14.77 7.30
CA VAL A 440 -36.11 13.86 7.93
C VAL A 440 -36.44 14.28 9.36
N THR A 441 -35.50 14.87 10.10
CA THR A 441 -35.76 15.44 11.42
C THR A 441 -36.72 16.62 11.33
N ALA A 442 -36.50 17.55 10.41
CA ALA A 442 -37.36 18.71 10.22
C ALA A 442 -38.77 18.31 9.80
N VAL A 443 -38.90 17.40 8.82
CA VAL A 443 -40.20 16.89 8.35
C VAL A 443 -40.94 16.13 9.44
N SER A 444 -40.26 15.23 10.15
CA SER A 444 -40.89 14.45 11.22
C SER A 444 -41.29 15.30 12.42
N ALA A 445 -40.53 16.35 12.74
CA ALA A 445 -40.88 17.31 13.77
C ALA A 445 -42.06 18.20 13.35
N PHE A 446 -42.05 18.70 12.11
CA PHE A 446 -43.13 19.55 11.58
C PHE A 446 -44.47 18.80 11.50
N LEU A 447 -44.44 17.54 11.08
CA LEU A 447 -45.63 16.69 11.01
C LEU A 447 -45.99 16.06 12.37
N ALA A 448 -45.24 16.35 13.44
CA ALA A 448 -45.43 15.79 14.78
C ALA A 448 -45.56 14.25 14.78
N LEU A 449 -44.72 13.56 13.98
CA LEU A 449 -44.81 12.11 13.85
C LEU A 449 -44.53 11.40 15.19
N PRO A 450 -45.31 10.35 15.55
CA PRO A 450 -45.14 9.59 16.79
C PRO A 450 -44.03 8.55 16.62
N ILE A 451 -42.79 9.03 16.52
CA ILE A 451 -41.59 8.20 16.34
C ILE A 451 -40.65 8.35 17.54
N GLU A 452 -39.92 7.29 17.84
CA GLU A 452 -38.87 7.33 18.85
C GLU A 452 -37.75 8.29 18.41
N ARG A 453 -37.30 9.11 19.35
CA ARG A 453 -36.23 10.09 19.15
C ARG A 453 -35.09 9.82 20.12
N VAL A 454 -33.92 10.36 19.83
CA VAL A 454 -32.73 10.22 20.67
C VAL A 454 -32.98 10.84 22.05
N GLU A 455 -32.75 10.05 23.10
CA GLU A 455 -32.65 10.56 24.46
C GLU A 455 -31.26 11.19 24.66
N PHE A 456 -31.23 12.42 25.17
CA PHE A 456 -29.99 13.16 25.40
C PHE A 456 -30.14 14.13 26.57
N ASP A 457 -29.46 13.89 27.68
CA ASP A 457 -29.46 14.79 28.84
C ASP A 457 -28.29 15.77 28.79
N SER A 458 -27.15 15.38 29.35
CA SER A 458 -25.92 16.16 29.37
C SER A 458 -24.71 15.25 29.33
N LEU A 459 -23.61 15.74 28.74
CA LEU A 459 -22.36 14.98 28.67
C LEU A 459 -21.85 14.56 30.06
N GLY A 460 -22.02 15.40 31.08
CA GLY A 460 -21.56 15.10 32.45
C GLY A 460 -22.34 13.98 33.12
N ALA A 461 -23.67 13.92 32.92
CA ALA A 461 -24.53 12.88 33.49
C ALA A 461 -24.26 11.49 32.89
N ALA A 462 -23.74 11.44 31.67
CA ALA A 462 -23.42 10.19 30.99
C ALA A 462 -22.08 9.55 31.43
N VAL A 463 -21.19 10.32 32.08
CA VAL A 463 -19.90 9.79 32.56
C VAL A 463 -20.14 8.88 33.76
N LYS A 464 -19.83 7.60 33.60
CA LYS A 464 -19.88 6.59 34.67
C LYS A 464 -18.46 6.17 35.00
N TRP A 465 -17.89 6.81 36.02
CA TRP A 465 -16.53 6.51 36.47
C TRP A 465 -16.41 5.05 36.89
N VAL A 466 -15.33 4.41 36.46
CA VAL A 466 -15.00 3.05 36.90
C VAL A 466 -14.81 3.04 38.42
N ASN A 467 -15.55 2.16 39.10
CA ASN A 467 -15.40 1.96 40.52
C ASN A 467 -14.19 1.05 40.79
N PHE A 468 -13.13 1.62 41.36
CA PHE A 468 -11.90 0.88 41.66
C PHE A 468 -12.05 -0.11 42.82
N GLY A 469 -13.10 -0.01 43.63
CA GLY A 469 -13.33 -0.88 44.80
C GLY A 469 -13.66 -2.33 44.45
N SER A 470 -14.34 -2.58 43.32
CA SER A 470 -14.69 -3.92 42.84
C SER A 470 -13.70 -4.49 41.83
N LEU A 471 -12.67 -3.72 41.43
CA LEU A 471 -11.68 -4.15 40.44
C LEU A 471 -10.93 -5.43 40.82
N PRO A 472 -10.48 -5.66 42.07
CA PRO A 472 -9.71 -6.85 42.39
C PRO A 472 -10.45 -8.15 42.05
N GLU A 473 -11.75 -8.22 42.36
CA GLU A 473 -12.59 -9.38 42.05
C GLU A 473 -12.86 -9.49 40.53
N ILE A 474 -13.16 -8.36 39.88
CA ILE A 474 -13.41 -8.32 38.43
C ILE A 474 -12.17 -8.72 37.61
N LEU A 475 -10.97 -8.31 38.05
CA LEU A 475 -9.69 -8.62 37.40
C LEU A 475 -9.29 -10.09 37.52
N THR A 476 -9.81 -10.82 38.52
CA THR A 476 -9.57 -12.27 38.64
C THR A 476 -10.40 -13.09 37.67
N SER A 477 -11.45 -12.51 37.06
CA SER A 477 -12.33 -13.22 36.15
C SER A 477 -11.69 -13.43 34.76
N PRO A 478 -11.49 -14.69 34.31
CA PRO A 478 -10.91 -14.95 32.99
C PRO A 478 -11.77 -14.45 31.82
N SER A 479 -13.09 -14.32 32.02
CA SER A 479 -13.99 -13.85 30.96
C SER A 479 -13.75 -12.38 30.61
N VAL A 480 -13.46 -11.54 31.61
CA VAL A 480 -13.19 -10.11 31.42
C VAL A 480 -11.93 -9.90 30.58
N TRP A 481 -10.85 -10.63 30.89
CA TRP A 481 -9.62 -10.59 30.11
C TRP A 481 -9.79 -11.08 28.68
N LYS A 482 -10.59 -12.14 28.47
CA LYS A 482 -10.92 -12.61 27.12
C LYS A 482 -11.62 -11.51 26.32
N VAL A 483 -12.64 -10.88 26.87
CA VAL A 483 -13.39 -9.82 26.16
C VAL A 483 -12.52 -8.57 25.96
N ALA A 484 -11.73 -8.16 26.94
CA ALA A 484 -10.79 -7.05 26.82
C ALA A 484 -9.75 -7.29 25.73
N LEU A 485 -9.23 -8.51 25.61
CA LEU A 485 -8.32 -8.91 24.53
C LEU A 485 -8.99 -8.81 23.16
N ILE A 486 -10.26 -9.23 23.05
CA ILE A 486 -11.04 -9.11 21.80
C ILE A 486 -11.21 -7.64 21.42
N VAL A 487 -11.66 -6.81 22.35
CA VAL A 487 -11.86 -5.37 22.13
C VAL A 487 -10.53 -4.71 21.73
N ALA A 488 -9.43 -5.02 22.43
CA ALA A 488 -8.10 -4.50 22.11
C ALA A 488 -7.65 -4.92 20.71
N PHE A 489 -7.79 -6.20 20.37
CA PHE A 489 -7.38 -6.73 19.07
C PHE A 489 -8.19 -6.11 17.92
N VAL A 490 -9.52 -6.06 18.05
CA VAL A 490 -10.41 -5.52 17.01
C VAL A 490 -10.19 -4.02 16.81
N THR A 491 -10.13 -3.24 17.90
CA THR A 491 -9.88 -1.79 17.80
C THR A 491 -8.50 -1.50 17.20
N SER A 492 -7.48 -2.29 17.54
CA SER A 492 -6.13 -2.20 16.96
C SER A 492 -6.13 -2.54 15.47
N ALA A 493 -6.73 -3.66 15.08
CA ALA A 493 -6.84 -4.06 13.69
C ALA A 493 -7.55 -2.97 12.87
N GLN A 494 -8.74 -2.53 13.29
CA GLN A 494 -9.51 -1.50 12.58
C GLN A 494 -8.74 -0.19 12.45
N THR A 495 -8.04 0.22 13.52
CA THR A 495 -7.21 1.43 13.52
C THR A 495 -6.09 1.33 12.49
N LEU A 496 -5.30 0.27 12.53
CA LEU A 496 -4.09 0.18 11.71
C LEU A 496 -4.43 -0.09 10.23
N LEU A 497 -5.54 -0.77 9.98
CA LEU A 497 -6.10 -0.94 8.64
C LEU A 497 -6.66 0.36 8.08
N THR A 498 -7.37 1.13 8.91
CA THR A 498 -7.81 2.47 8.53
C THR A 498 -6.60 3.35 8.22
N ALA A 499 -5.55 3.28 9.04
CA ALA A 499 -4.36 4.09 8.83
C ALA A 499 -3.64 3.71 7.53
N ALA A 500 -3.53 2.40 7.23
CA ALA A 500 -2.99 1.92 5.96
C ALA A 500 -3.84 2.32 4.75
N ALA A 501 -5.17 2.38 4.88
CA ALA A 501 -6.06 2.84 3.84
C ALA A 501 -5.94 4.37 3.62
N VAL A 502 -5.94 5.14 4.71
CA VAL A 502 -5.80 6.61 4.70
C VAL A 502 -4.46 7.03 4.11
N ASP A 503 -3.36 6.32 4.45
CA ASP A 503 -2.04 6.54 3.86
C ASP A 503 -2.05 6.38 2.33
N ARG A 504 -2.99 5.64 1.74
CA ARG A 504 -3.14 5.50 0.28
C ARG A 504 -3.98 6.62 -0.35
N MET A 505 -4.69 7.40 0.46
CA MET A 505 -5.57 8.48 0.01
C MET A 505 -4.88 9.85 -0.06
N HIS A 506 -3.69 9.99 0.56
CA HIS A 506 -2.96 11.26 0.61
C HIS A 506 -1.47 11.11 0.32
N GLN A 507 -0.82 12.25 0.04
CA GLN A 507 0.63 12.34 -0.18
C GLN A 507 1.41 12.94 1.01
N GLY A 508 0.70 13.25 2.11
CA GLY A 508 1.29 13.78 3.35
C GLY A 508 2.12 12.77 4.16
N PRO A 509 2.51 13.14 5.41
CA PRO A 509 3.34 12.29 6.27
C PRO A 509 2.70 10.92 6.52
N ARG A 510 3.50 9.85 6.36
CA ARG A 510 3.06 8.47 6.56
C ARG A 510 2.76 8.16 8.02
N THR A 511 1.91 7.16 8.24
CA THR A 511 1.51 6.70 9.57
C THR A 511 2.69 6.10 10.33
N ARG A 512 2.85 6.52 11.60
CA ARG A 512 3.72 5.83 12.57
C ARG A 512 2.87 4.83 13.38
N TYR A 513 2.82 3.59 12.92
CA TYR A 513 1.90 2.56 13.42
C TYR A 513 2.01 2.29 14.93
N ASP A 514 3.22 2.18 15.48
CA ASP A 514 3.39 1.92 16.92
C ASP A 514 2.90 3.08 17.79
N ARG A 515 3.14 4.31 17.32
CA ARG A 515 2.62 5.52 17.96
C ARG A 515 1.11 5.63 17.81
N GLU A 516 0.56 5.24 16.67
CA GLU A 516 -0.88 5.20 16.45
C GLU A 516 -1.55 4.20 17.41
N LEU A 517 -0.98 3.00 17.51
CA LEU A 517 -1.46 1.96 18.40
C LEU A 517 -1.42 2.42 19.87
N ALA A 518 -0.30 3.00 20.31
CA ALA A 518 -0.18 3.55 21.66
C ALA A 518 -1.19 4.68 21.91
N ALA A 519 -1.39 5.59 20.95
CA ALA A 519 -2.35 6.69 21.05
C ALA A 519 -3.80 6.20 21.20
N GLN A 520 -4.21 5.20 20.41
CA GLN A 520 -5.51 4.56 20.59
C GLN A 520 -5.65 3.90 21.95
N GLY A 521 -4.59 3.23 22.44
CA GLY A 521 -4.59 2.62 23.77
C GLY A 521 -4.83 3.64 24.88
N VAL A 522 -4.18 4.80 24.83
CA VAL A 522 -4.43 5.92 25.76
C VAL A 522 -5.89 6.40 25.65
N GLY A 523 -6.38 6.59 24.42
CA GLY A 523 -7.77 7.01 24.18
C GLY A 523 -8.78 6.01 24.74
N ASN A 524 -8.59 4.72 24.48
CA ASN A 524 -9.44 3.64 24.98
C ASN A 524 -9.36 3.49 26.49
N ALA A 525 -8.19 3.65 27.11
CA ALA A 525 -8.07 3.65 28.57
C ALA A 525 -8.92 4.77 29.18
N ILE A 526 -8.83 5.99 28.65
CA ILE A 526 -9.60 7.13 29.15
C ILE A 526 -11.10 6.96 28.87
N CYS A 527 -11.48 6.47 27.69
CA CYS A 527 -12.87 6.11 27.41
C CYS A 527 -13.40 5.11 28.43
N GLY A 528 -12.64 4.04 28.71
CA GLY A 528 -13.02 3.03 29.69
C GLY A 528 -13.21 3.62 31.09
N LEU A 529 -12.28 4.47 31.55
CA LEU A 529 -12.38 5.16 32.84
C LEU A 529 -13.66 5.99 32.98
N MET A 530 -14.12 6.60 31.89
CA MET A 530 -15.33 7.41 31.84
C MET A 530 -16.62 6.61 31.58
N GLY A 531 -16.51 5.29 31.40
CA GLY A 531 -17.64 4.44 30.99
C GLY A 531 -18.08 4.65 29.53
N ALA A 532 -17.19 5.21 28.70
CA ALA A 532 -17.43 5.49 27.29
C ALA A 532 -17.19 4.27 26.40
N LEU A 533 -17.65 4.34 25.15
CA LEU A 533 -17.45 3.27 24.16
C LEU A 533 -15.97 3.16 23.76
N PRO A 534 -15.50 1.98 23.35
CA PRO A 534 -14.19 1.85 22.73
C PRO A 534 -14.14 2.59 21.39
N MET A 535 -13.00 3.19 21.12
CA MET A 535 -12.68 3.85 19.87
C MET A 535 -11.73 3.04 18.99
N ALA A 536 -11.81 3.31 17.70
CA ALA A 536 -10.84 2.88 16.70
C ALA A 536 -10.71 3.98 15.63
N GLY A 537 -9.71 3.84 14.75
CA GLY A 537 -9.67 4.59 13.49
C GLY A 537 -10.88 4.23 12.62
N VAL A 538 -11.64 5.25 12.16
CA VAL A 538 -12.86 5.05 11.38
C VAL A 538 -12.66 5.48 9.95
N ILE A 539 -12.75 4.54 9.00
CA ILE A 539 -12.52 4.82 7.58
C ILE A 539 -13.49 5.85 7.00
N VAL A 540 -14.78 5.80 7.34
CA VAL A 540 -15.79 6.73 6.78
C VAL A 540 -15.49 8.19 7.16
N ARG A 541 -15.01 8.43 8.39
CA ARG A 541 -14.64 9.77 8.87
C ARG A 541 -13.31 10.21 8.29
N SER A 542 -12.34 9.29 8.26
CA SER A 542 -11.00 9.57 7.76
C SER A 542 -10.98 9.81 6.25
N SER A 543 -11.77 9.06 5.48
CA SER A 543 -11.94 9.29 4.05
C SER A 543 -12.62 10.64 3.79
N ALA A 544 -13.68 10.96 4.53
CA ALA A 544 -14.34 12.27 4.43
C ALA A 544 -13.38 13.42 4.79
N ASN A 545 -12.48 13.20 5.76
CA ASN A 545 -11.46 14.16 6.15
C ASN A 545 -10.48 14.45 4.99
N VAL A 546 -9.95 13.38 4.39
CA VAL A 546 -9.02 13.49 3.26
C VAL A 546 -9.71 14.05 2.01
N ASP A 547 -10.91 13.56 1.68
CA ASP A 547 -11.71 14.02 0.53
C ASP A 547 -12.10 15.50 0.65
N ALA A 548 -12.30 15.99 1.88
CA ALA A 548 -12.56 17.40 2.15
C ALA A 548 -11.28 18.27 2.13
N GLY A 549 -10.11 17.70 1.83
CA GLY A 549 -8.86 18.42 1.64
C GLY A 549 -8.00 18.60 2.88
N ALA A 550 -8.21 17.84 3.96
CA ALA A 550 -7.42 17.95 5.18
C ALA A 550 -5.94 17.66 4.92
N ARG A 551 -5.06 18.44 5.55
CA ARG A 551 -3.60 18.31 5.38
C ARG A 551 -2.89 17.97 6.68
N THR A 552 -3.48 18.27 7.84
CA THR A 552 -2.86 18.00 9.13
C THR A 552 -3.81 17.39 10.15
N ARG A 553 -3.25 17.01 11.31
CA ARG A 553 -3.99 16.47 12.46
C ARG A 553 -5.00 17.44 13.07
N TRP A 554 -4.82 18.75 12.82
CA TRP A 554 -5.71 19.76 13.37
C TRP A 554 -7.14 19.62 12.86
N SER A 555 -7.35 19.05 11.67
CA SER A 555 -8.70 18.75 11.20
C SER A 555 -9.44 17.78 12.15
N ALA A 556 -8.76 16.75 12.65
CA ALA A 556 -9.33 15.82 13.63
C ALA A 556 -9.59 16.48 14.99
N VAL A 557 -8.68 17.37 15.42
CA VAL A 557 -8.81 18.12 16.69
C VAL A 557 -9.97 19.11 16.64
N PHE A 558 -10.07 19.91 15.58
CA PHE A 558 -11.19 20.82 15.37
C PHE A 558 -12.50 20.04 15.26
N HIS A 559 -12.52 18.90 14.60
CA HIS A 559 -13.68 18.01 14.56
C HIS A 559 -14.15 17.62 15.97
N GLY A 560 -13.24 17.17 16.83
CA GLY A 560 -13.56 16.83 18.22
C GLY A 560 -14.05 18.04 19.02
N ALA A 561 -13.48 19.23 18.79
CA ALA A 561 -13.94 20.47 19.39
C ALA A 561 -15.36 20.85 18.91
N TRP A 562 -15.68 20.68 17.63
CA TRP A 562 -17.04 20.91 17.11
C TRP A 562 -18.05 19.94 17.73
N LEU A 563 -17.71 18.67 17.92
CA LEU A 563 -18.56 17.72 18.64
C LEU A 563 -18.85 18.20 20.07
N LEU A 564 -17.80 18.64 20.80
CA LEU A 564 -17.95 19.14 22.16
C LEU A 564 -18.82 20.40 22.22
N ILE A 565 -18.51 21.40 21.39
CA ILE A 565 -19.27 22.66 21.32
C ILE A 565 -20.73 22.37 20.98
N PHE A 566 -20.99 21.52 19.98
CA PHE A 566 -22.35 21.22 19.56
C PHE A 566 -23.15 20.49 20.65
N ALA A 567 -22.53 19.51 21.31
CA ALA A 567 -23.17 18.76 22.39
C ALA A 567 -23.48 19.61 23.63
N LEU A 568 -22.68 20.65 23.90
CA LEU A 568 -22.90 21.58 25.01
C LEU A 568 -23.93 22.67 24.69
N LEU A 569 -23.89 23.23 23.47
CA LEU A 569 -24.72 24.38 23.10
C LEU A 569 -26.08 24.00 22.52
N PHE A 570 -26.21 22.83 21.90
CA PHE A 570 -27.42 22.43 21.18
C PHE A 570 -27.98 21.04 21.58
N PRO A 571 -28.13 20.71 22.88
CA PRO A 571 -28.70 19.44 23.30
C PRO A 571 -30.15 19.25 22.82
N GLN A 572 -30.92 20.33 22.69
CA GLN A 572 -32.29 20.26 22.17
C GLN A 572 -32.35 19.74 20.73
N LEU A 573 -31.38 20.13 19.88
CA LEU A 573 -31.33 19.63 18.49
C LEU A 573 -31.03 18.13 18.45
N LEU A 574 -30.20 17.64 19.36
CA LEU A 574 -29.88 16.21 19.46
C LEU A 574 -31.12 15.38 19.83
N ARG A 575 -31.98 15.89 20.72
CA ARG A 575 -33.24 15.23 21.12
C ARG A 575 -34.30 15.15 20.02
N MET A 576 -34.17 15.96 18.97
CA MET A 576 -35.13 15.94 17.85
C MET A 576 -34.85 14.80 16.87
N LEU A 577 -33.64 14.21 16.91
CA LEU A 577 -33.19 13.23 15.95
C LEU A 577 -33.98 11.92 16.06
N PRO A 578 -34.63 11.43 14.98
CA PRO A 578 -35.30 10.13 14.97
C PRO A 578 -34.31 8.96 15.10
N THR A 579 -34.63 7.96 15.92
CA THR A 579 -33.80 6.75 16.06
C THR A 579 -33.79 5.93 14.77
N SER A 580 -34.93 5.84 14.08
CA SER A 580 -35.05 5.14 12.79
C SER A 580 -34.14 5.73 11.70
N ALA A 581 -33.92 7.04 11.70
CA ALA A 581 -33.01 7.70 10.76
C ALA A 581 -31.53 7.35 11.05
N LEU A 582 -31.16 7.28 12.33
CA LEU A 582 -29.81 6.85 12.74
C LEU A 582 -29.56 5.37 12.45
N ALA A 583 -30.57 4.51 12.66
CA ALA A 583 -30.51 3.11 12.29
C ALA A 583 -30.37 2.92 10.77
N ALA A 584 -31.14 3.66 9.97
CA ALA A 584 -31.01 3.68 8.51
C ALA A 584 -29.59 4.09 8.03
N LEU A 585 -28.94 5.04 8.71
CA LEU A 585 -27.54 5.38 8.45
C LEU A 585 -26.60 4.18 8.70
N LEU A 586 -26.82 3.41 9.77
CA LEU A 586 -26.04 2.20 10.05
C LEU A 586 -26.35 1.06 9.10
N VAL A 587 -27.60 0.89 8.65
CA VAL A 587 -27.98 -0.07 7.60
C VAL A 587 -27.15 0.18 6.34
N LEU A 588 -27.11 1.42 5.84
CA LEU A 588 -26.29 1.76 4.68
C LEU A 588 -24.79 1.54 4.94
N THR A 589 -24.33 1.84 6.16
CA THR A 589 -22.94 1.61 6.56
C THR A 589 -22.60 0.12 6.53
N GLY A 590 -23.47 -0.74 7.07
CA GLY A 590 -23.34 -2.20 7.04
C GLY A 590 -23.26 -2.73 5.61
N VAL A 591 -24.16 -2.27 4.72
CA VAL A 591 -24.14 -2.64 3.29
C VAL A 591 -22.84 -2.21 2.60
N LYS A 592 -22.29 -1.03 2.92
CA LYS A 592 -21.01 -0.58 2.37
C LYS A 592 -19.83 -1.43 2.87
N LEU A 593 -19.86 -1.86 4.13
CA LEU A 593 -18.84 -2.71 4.74
C LEU A 593 -18.80 -4.14 4.17
N LEU A 594 -19.92 -4.64 3.62
CA LEU A 594 -19.93 -5.90 2.86
C LEU A 594 -18.91 -5.94 1.73
N GLY A 595 -18.57 -4.78 1.14
CA GLY A 595 -17.42 -4.67 0.24
C GLY A 595 -17.50 -5.59 -0.98
N ILE A 596 -18.69 -5.90 -1.49
CA ILE A 596 -18.94 -6.91 -2.54
C ILE A 596 -17.99 -6.77 -3.74
N ARG A 597 -17.68 -5.53 -4.15
CA ARG A 597 -16.73 -5.26 -5.23
C ARG A 597 -15.29 -5.68 -4.89
N ALA A 598 -14.83 -5.41 -3.66
CA ALA A 598 -13.51 -5.81 -3.19
C ALA A 598 -13.41 -7.34 -3.06
N ILE A 599 -14.45 -8.00 -2.55
CA ILE A 599 -14.51 -9.48 -2.48
C ILE A 599 -14.47 -10.07 -3.90
N ARG A 600 -15.21 -9.50 -4.85
CA ARG A 600 -15.19 -9.94 -6.25
C ARG A 600 -13.81 -9.77 -6.89
N ALA A 601 -13.14 -8.64 -6.64
CA ALA A 601 -11.77 -8.41 -7.13
C ALA A 601 -10.79 -9.43 -6.54
N LEU A 602 -10.85 -9.69 -5.24
CA LEU A 602 -10.04 -10.69 -4.57
C LEU A 602 -10.28 -12.10 -5.13
N TRP A 603 -11.54 -12.45 -5.40
CA TRP A 603 -11.90 -13.74 -6.00
C TRP A 603 -11.35 -13.93 -7.42
N GLN A 604 -11.29 -12.84 -8.20
CA GLN A 604 -10.73 -12.84 -9.55
C GLN A 604 -9.19 -12.96 -9.53
N GLU A 605 -8.52 -12.41 -8.52
CA GLU A 605 -7.08 -12.50 -8.34
C GLU A 605 -6.65 -13.87 -7.77
N SER A 606 -7.32 -14.34 -6.71
CA SER A 606 -7.02 -15.61 -6.07
C SER A 606 -8.28 -16.25 -5.46
N ARG A 607 -8.73 -17.36 -6.06
CA ARG A 607 -9.88 -18.12 -5.54
C ARG A 607 -9.68 -18.59 -4.09
N SER A 608 -8.46 -18.96 -3.70
CA SER A 608 -8.18 -19.42 -2.33
C SER A 608 -8.30 -18.28 -1.31
N GLU A 609 -7.82 -17.07 -1.62
CA GLU A 609 -8.05 -15.89 -0.77
C GLU A 609 -9.54 -15.54 -0.70
N GLY A 610 -10.26 -15.62 -1.83
CA GLY A 610 -11.71 -15.43 -1.87
C GLY A 610 -12.47 -16.39 -0.94
N ILE A 611 -12.08 -17.67 -0.91
CA ILE A 611 -12.67 -18.68 -0.01
C ILE A 611 -12.39 -18.33 1.47
N ILE A 612 -11.15 -17.98 1.82
CA ILE A 612 -10.79 -17.57 3.19
C ILE A 612 -11.62 -16.38 3.64
N CYS A 613 -11.81 -15.39 2.76
CA CYS A 613 -12.64 -14.22 3.01
C CYS A 613 -14.09 -14.61 3.33
N VAL A 614 -14.70 -15.50 2.54
CA VAL A 614 -16.09 -15.96 2.76
C VAL A 614 -16.19 -16.78 4.05
N ILE A 615 -15.26 -17.70 4.32
CA ILE A 615 -15.24 -18.49 5.56
C ILE A 615 -15.15 -17.56 6.78
N THR A 616 -14.25 -16.58 6.73
CA THR A 616 -14.10 -15.58 7.80
C THR A 616 -15.40 -14.81 8.01
N ALA A 617 -16.03 -14.32 6.94
CA ALA A 617 -17.30 -13.59 7.02
C ALA A 617 -18.43 -14.45 7.62
N CYS A 618 -18.58 -15.68 7.15
CA CYS A 618 -19.57 -16.61 7.69
C CYS A 618 -19.33 -16.90 9.17
N ALA A 619 -18.09 -17.18 9.57
CA ALA A 619 -17.75 -17.47 10.96
C ALA A 619 -17.99 -16.26 11.88
N VAL A 620 -17.77 -15.02 11.42
CA VAL A 620 -18.12 -13.81 12.17
C VAL A 620 -19.64 -13.69 12.37
N VAL A 621 -20.45 -14.07 11.37
CA VAL A 621 -21.91 -13.99 11.45
C VAL A 621 -22.51 -15.11 12.30
N THR A 622 -21.97 -16.33 12.23
CA THR A 622 -22.56 -17.51 12.88
C THR A 622 -22.01 -17.81 14.27
N LEU A 623 -20.74 -17.48 14.54
CA LEU A 623 -20.09 -17.74 15.82
C LEU A 623 -19.95 -16.43 16.60
N ASP A 624 -18.89 -15.68 16.30
CA ASP A 624 -18.59 -14.37 16.86
C ASP A 624 -17.38 -13.77 16.12
N LEU A 625 -17.12 -12.48 16.36
CA LEU A 625 -16.05 -11.74 15.70
C LEU A 625 -14.64 -12.31 15.94
N LEU A 626 -14.30 -12.68 17.19
CA LEU A 626 -12.97 -13.18 17.50
C LEU A 626 -12.74 -14.54 16.83
N THR A 627 -13.67 -15.46 17.05
CA THR A 627 -13.59 -16.81 16.50
C THR A 627 -13.52 -16.75 14.97
N GLY A 628 -14.33 -15.89 14.34
CA GLY A 628 -14.28 -15.67 12.90
C GLY A 628 -12.91 -15.21 12.39
N VAL A 629 -12.27 -14.25 13.05
CA VAL A 629 -10.93 -13.79 12.68
C VAL A 629 -9.87 -14.86 12.90
N LEU A 630 -9.90 -15.58 14.03
CA LEU A 630 -8.95 -16.67 14.31
C LEU A 630 -9.06 -17.80 13.28
N VAL A 631 -10.29 -18.17 12.89
CA VAL A 631 -10.53 -19.14 11.81
C VAL A 631 -9.92 -18.63 10.50
N GLY A 632 -10.16 -17.37 10.14
CA GLY A 632 -9.59 -16.76 8.92
C GLY A 632 -8.05 -16.76 8.90
N ILE A 633 -7.43 -16.41 10.02
CA ILE A 633 -5.96 -16.45 10.18
C ILE A 633 -5.47 -17.90 10.08
N GLY A 634 -6.12 -18.84 10.75
CA GLY A 634 -5.79 -20.26 10.69
C GLY A 634 -5.79 -20.81 9.25
N PHE A 635 -6.84 -20.55 8.48
CA PHE A 635 -6.90 -20.95 7.07
C PHE A 635 -5.86 -20.23 6.20
N SER A 636 -5.54 -18.97 6.51
CA SER A 636 -4.46 -18.22 5.85
C SER A 636 -3.09 -18.87 6.09
N ILE A 637 -2.80 -19.30 7.32
CA ILE A 637 -1.57 -20.01 7.68
C ILE A 637 -1.52 -21.39 6.99
N ILE A 638 -2.62 -22.14 7.01
CA ILE A 638 -2.72 -23.45 6.33
C ILE A 638 -2.43 -23.30 4.83
N LYS A 639 -3.01 -22.28 4.18
CA LYS A 639 -2.73 -21.98 2.76
C LYS A 639 -1.25 -21.67 2.55
N LEU A 640 -0.66 -20.85 3.42
CA LEU A 640 0.75 -20.48 3.34
C LEU A 640 1.63 -21.74 3.38
N ILE A 641 1.42 -22.59 4.39
CA ILE A 641 2.13 -23.87 4.53
C ILE A 641 1.96 -24.73 3.28
N TYR A 642 0.73 -24.92 2.80
CA TYR A 642 0.46 -25.70 1.58
C TYR A 642 1.16 -25.15 0.33
N THR A 643 1.26 -23.83 0.21
CA THR A 643 1.88 -23.16 -0.95
C THR A 643 3.40 -23.30 -0.93
N PHE A 644 4.02 -23.19 0.24
CA PHE A 644 5.47 -23.27 0.42
C PHE A 644 6.01 -24.71 0.52
N SER A 645 5.17 -25.70 0.80
CA SER A 645 5.54 -27.13 0.82
C SER A 645 5.42 -27.82 -0.56
N ARG A 646 5.72 -27.14 -1.66
CA ARG A 646 5.75 -27.77 -2.99
C ARG A 646 7.11 -28.45 -3.22
N LEU A 647 7.08 -29.78 -3.39
CA LEU A 647 8.22 -30.59 -3.80
C LEU A 647 7.93 -31.19 -5.20
N SER A 648 8.71 -30.77 -6.18
CA SER A 648 8.81 -31.37 -7.51
C SER A 648 9.91 -32.43 -7.47
N ILE A 649 9.61 -33.61 -8.01
CA ILE A 649 10.56 -34.70 -8.16
C ILE A 649 10.53 -35.09 -9.62
N SER A 650 11.65 -34.99 -10.30
CA SER A 650 11.80 -35.40 -11.69
C SER A 650 12.93 -36.43 -11.84
N HIS A 651 12.77 -37.33 -12.80
CA HIS A 651 13.75 -38.36 -13.11
C HIS A 651 14.48 -37.98 -14.41
N ARG A 652 15.82 -37.94 -14.35
CA ARG A 652 16.67 -37.94 -15.55
C ARG A 652 17.33 -39.31 -15.68
N CYS A 653 17.11 -39.98 -16.81
CA CYS A 653 17.85 -41.16 -17.19
C CYS A 653 19.13 -40.73 -17.93
N ASP A 654 20.27 -41.26 -17.50
CA ASP A 654 21.54 -41.07 -18.21
C ASP A 654 21.54 -41.97 -19.48
N PRO A 655 22.09 -41.52 -20.62
CA PRO A 655 22.07 -42.28 -21.88
C PRO A 655 22.78 -43.65 -21.83
N ASP A 656 23.73 -43.83 -20.89
CA ASP A 656 24.54 -45.06 -20.74
C ASP A 656 23.91 -46.14 -19.81
N GLY A 657 22.65 -45.97 -19.39
CA GLY A 657 21.82 -47.05 -18.83
C GLY A 657 22.03 -47.45 -17.37
N ASP A 658 23.20 -47.17 -16.77
CA ASP A 658 23.56 -47.67 -15.42
C ASP A 658 23.38 -46.65 -14.28
N ARG A 659 23.04 -45.39 -14.60
CA ARG A 659 22.85 -44.31 -13.64
C ARG A 659 21.49 -43.64 -13.79
N ARG A 660 20.81 -43.41 -12.67
CA ARG A 660 19.57 -42.61 -12.61
C ARG A 660 19.80 -41.38 -11.73
N THR A 661 19.34 -40.22 -12.20
CA THR A 661 19.38 -38.98 -11.43
C THR A 661 17.98 -38.55 -11.01
N LEU A 662 17.79 -38.32 -9.72
CA LEU A 662 16.56 -37.82 -9.11
C LEU A 662 16.75 -36.35 -8.78
N VAL A 663 16.09 -35.46 -9.52
CA VAL A 663 16.22 -34.01 -9.33
C VAL A 663 15.07 -33.53 -8.44
N LEU A 664 15.44 -32.94 -7.31
CA LEU A 664 14.50 -32.38 -6.33
C LEU A 664 14.47 -30.86 -6.45
N GLU A 665 13.28 -30.30 -6.69
CA GLU A 665 13.06 -28.86 -6.80
C GLU A 665 11.97 -28.38 -5.83
N GLY A 666 12.20 -27.26 -5.15
CA GLY A 666 11.28 -26.65 -4.18
C GLY A 666 11.64 -26.93 -2.71
N SER A 667 10.67 -27.28 -1.88
CA SER A 667 10.90 -27.49 -0.43
C SER A 667 10.71 -28.95 -0.03
N ALA A 668 11.76 -29.58 0.48
CA ALA A 668 11.70 -30.91 1.09
C ALA A 668 11.29 -30.74 2.56
N THR A 669 10.02 -31.03 2.85
CA THR A 669 9.47 -30.93 4.22
C THR A 669 8.85 -32.26 4.61
N PHE A 670 8.66 -32.52 5.91
CA PHE A 670 7.99 -33.71 6.43
C PHE A 670 6.62 -33.98 5.76
N ILE A 671 5.90 -32.93 5.36
CA ILE A 671 4.61 -33.00 4.64
C ILE A 671 4.74 -33.73 3.29
N ARG A 672 5.91 -33.65 2.65
CA ARG A 672 6.22 -34.25 1.35
C ARG A 672 7.10 -35.49 1.45
N LEU A 673 7.49 -35.89 2.66
CA LEU A 673 8.27 -37.11 2.91
C LEU A 673 7.65 -38.35 2.26
N PRO A 674 6.31 -38.60 2.29
CA PRO A 674 5.73 -39.77 1.63
C PRO A 674 5.94 -39.77 0.11
N LYS A 675 5.94 -38.59 -0.52
CA LYS A 675 6.18 -38.46 -1.97
C LYS A 675 7.65 -38.69 -2.31
N LEU A 676 8.56 -38.23 -1.46
CA LEU A 676 9.99 -38.48 -1.59
C LEU A 676 10.32 -39.97 -1.37
N ALA A 677 9.77 -40.57 -0.30
CA ALA A 677 9.91 -41.99 -0.01
C ALA A 677 9.41 -42.86 -1.17
N ALA A 678 8.20 -42.60 -1.67
CA ALA A 678 7.66 -43.33 -2.82
C ALA A 678 8.52 -43.17 -4.09
N ALA A 679 9.12 -41.99 -4.32
CA ALA A 679 10.00 -41.77 -5.46
C ALA A 679 11.34 -42.51 -5.34
N LEU A 680 11.84 -42.68 -4.11
CA LEU A 680 13.04 -43.47 -3.81
C LEU A 680 12.75 -44.97 -3.88
N GLU A 681 11.61 -45.42 -3.35
CA GLU A 681 11.16 -46.83 -3.39
C GLU A 681 10.87 -47.31 -4.81
N ALA A 682 10.48 -46.40 -5.72
CA ALA A 682 10.26 -46.72 -7.14
C ALA A 682 11.57 -46.95 -7.92
N VAL A 683 12.75 -46.73 -7.32
CA VAL A 683 14.04 -46.95 -7.98
C VAL A 683 14.38 -48.45 -7.96
N PRO A 684 14.68 -49.09 -9.11
CA PRO A 684 15.03 -50.51 -9.15
C PRO A 684 16.28 -50.85 -8.35
N SER A 685 16.25 -52.00 -7.68
CA SER A 685 17.39 -52.54 -6.94
C SER A 685 18.62 -52.73 -7.83
N GLY A 686 19.79 -52.35 -7.33
CA GLY A 686 21.07 -52.45 -8.06
C GLY A 686 21.42 -51.23 -8.92
N THR A 687 20.56 -50.21 -9.00
CA THR A 687 20.83 -48.97 -9.75
C THR A 687 21.69 -47.99 -8.94
N VAL A 688 22.70 -47.36 -9.55
CA VAL A 688 23.40 -46.22 -8.93
C VAL A 688 22.52 -44.96 -9.06
N LEU A 689 21.96 -44.52 -7.92
CA LEU A 689 21.08 -43.36 -7.83
C LEU A 689 21.85 -42.11 -7.40
N HIS A 690 21.78 -41.05 -8.22
CA HIS A 690 22.27 -39.72 -7.87
C HIS A 690 21.10 -38.82 -7.49
N ILE A 691 21.14 -38.16 -6.34
CA ILE A 691 20.09 -37.24 -5.90
C ILE A 691 20.62 -35.81 -6.05
N ASP A 692 20.01 -35.04 -6.95
CA ASP A 692 20.34 -33.63 -7.16
C ASP A 692 19.45 -32.74 -6.27
N LEU A 693 20.11 -32.08 -5.30
CA LEU A 693 19.50 -31.20 -4.32
C LEU A 693 19.62 -29.70 -4.69
N LYS A 694 20.27 -29.36 -5.81
CA LYS A 694 20.57 -27.96 -6.17
C LYS A 694 19.32 -27.10 -6.36
N GLY A 695 18.20 -27.73 -6.72
CA GLY A 695 16.90 -27.07 -6.91
C GLY A 695 16.09 -26.89 -5.61
N LEU A 696 16.58 -27.38 -4.46
CA LEU A 696 15.88 -27.24 -3.19
C LEU A 696 16.15 -25.87 -2.56
N SER A 697 15.07 -25.19 -2.18
CA SER A 697 15.10 -23.94 -1.43
C SER A 697 15.13 -24.15 0.08
N TYR A 698 14.66 -25.30 0.56
CA TYR A 698 14.56 -25.61 2.00
C TYR A 698 14.48 -27.12 2.24
N ILE A 699 15.11 -27.58 3.33
CA ILE A 699 15.06 -28.95 3.83
C ILE A 699 14.81 -28.86 5.34
N ASP A 700 13.75 -29.49 5.86
CA ASP A 700 13.57 -29.61 7.32
C ASP A 700 14.33 -30.81 7.90
N HIS A 701 14.24 -31.03 9.20
CA HIS A 701 15.03 -32.05 9.88
C HIS A 701 14.54 -33.49 9.65
N ALA A 702 13.30 -33.66 9.19
CA ALA A 702 12.66 -34.96 8.99
C ALA A 702 13.01 -35.54 7.62
#